data_AF-A0A1V5LDQ4-F1
#
_entry.id   AF-A0A1V5LDQ4-F1
#
_cell.length_a   1.000
_cell.length_b   1.000
_cell.length_c   1.000
_cell.angle_alpha   90.00
_cell.angle_beta   90.00
_cell.angle_gamma   90.00
#
_symmetry.space_group_name_H-M   'P 1'
#
loop_
_entity.id
_entity.type
_entity.pdbx_description
1 polymer ?
#
loop_
_entity_poly.entity_id
_entity_poly.type
_entity_poly.pdbx_seq_one_letter_code
_entity_poly.pdbx_strand_id
1 'polypeptide(L)'
;MWERSKVIKLLDSIYKEYPIGSFFIWEADKKYNLFYRNVAELNLPQPDAYTSIRYILDGQQRATSLYVAIKGLKIDGADYSQICFDFDKEVFIVRHHEGDYYAALKDILGENKFQIYNKLTDQRKRAFDKCYNIFSSYPLSVITVREKDLDEASEIFERINQGGKRLSIFDLVVASTWGEDFDLKEEYSKLYEFLVDKGFGKIPPEVVTHAASLIVKGYCRNSYQLQLTKEELKENWEEISNAIKLSIDFLTNNLGTKIYEFVPYPSIIALLAYLYFKAPGRSLTKQMTEKVHEWFWKSALSERYAASRETRMEEDRRLLFDKLLEGENVKIGYPINLDEEKIIKSKISNKSALRNAFFCMLAIRHPRHFKTNNMFALDYSLCSDFNSPEKHHIFPRHFLRKNKFDGEYSLANFCFIPAELNKEILDKSPSDYFAEYEKENPDFKDALEAQLIIYDDSIKNNSYKEFLKTRAKAIFNEFQRLLGSKILQIAGSNMNKALDEIELLLRSLIDKTLLEKIGKDYWSTSIPSDIKIKVQEKGKEHLKKNPSKTWLDLSTEDSLGFCDIMDYSNIILKHWQLFEETFRSKFEVEKRFVAFKDFRNAVKHNREINAVLQRDGEAALEWFSQALKSIKKQVIDENDISSGHSITPCEPEEDTIARVKSEFVKKAVRSIPDWVEKEYKNSRVNITGGVSSYRYLKQGDELMLFYYYANNWVYGELQFTTTEEMKLLKEKLSDPTSIFDRHASRGQVRFHLLNEADLEVIKDIIRSRVK
;
A
#
# COMPACT_ATOMS: atom_id res chain seq x y z
N MET A 1 20.63 -24.05 -24.98
CA MET A 1 21.66 -23.81 -26.02
C MET A 1 21.01 -23.29 -27.29
N TRP A 2 21.75 -22.62 -28.19
CA TRP A 2 21.24 -22.26 -29.52
C TRP A 2 21.11 -23.51 -30.42
N GLU A 3 20.01 -23.57 -31.17
CA GLU A 3 19.81 -24.56 -32.23
C GLU A 3 20.90 -24.43 -33.32
N ARG A 4 21.23 -25.54 -33.99
CA ARG A 4 22.25 -25.59 -35.05
C ARG A 4 22.07 -24.53 -36.14
N SER A 5 20.83 -24.19 -36.48
CA SER A 5 20.49 -23.13 -37.45
C SER A 5 21.00 -21.74 -37.03
N LYS A 6 20.91 -21.40 -35.73
CA LYS A 6 21.42 -20.14 -35.17
C LYS A 6 22.94 -20.16 -35.06
N VAL A 7 23.53 -21.31 -34.74
CA VAL A 7 25.00 -21.48 -34.73
C VAL A 7 25.58 -21.25 -36.12
N ILE A 8 24.96 -21.81 -37.17
CA ILE A 8 25.37 -21.56 -38.56
C ILE A 8 25.35 -20.07 -38.90
N LYS A 9 24.29 -19.33 -38.52
CA LYS A 9 24.23 -17.88 -38.74
C LYS A 9 25.33 -17.13 -37.99
N LEU A 10 25.67 -17.56 -36.78
CA LEU A 10 26.78 -16.98 -36.01
C LEU A 10 28.13 -17.19 -36.72
N LEU A 11 28.39 -18.41 -37.19
CA LEU A 11 29.61 -18.75 -37.94
C LEU A 11 29.69 -17.99 -39.27
N ASP A 12 28.56 -17.87 -39.98
CA ASP A 12 28.46 -17.08 -41.21
C ASP A 12 28.75 -15.59 -40.97
N SER A 13 28.23 -15.02 -39.86
CA SER A 13 28.58 -13.64 -39.47
C SER A 13 30.07 -13.48 -39.22
N ILE A 14 30.74 -14.43 -38.56
CA ILE A 14 32.19 -14.40 -38.34
C ILE A 14 32.94 -14.50 -39.67
N TYR A 15 32.53 -15.43 -40.54
CA TYR A 15 33.15 -15.62 -41.85
C TYR A 15 33.02 -14.38 -42.75
N LYS A 16 31.93 -13.62 -42.62
CA LYS A 16 31.72 -12.34 -43.30
C LYS A 16 32.33 -11.14 -42.56
N GLU A 17 33.03 -11.39 -41.46
CA GLU A 17 33.66 -10.39 -40.59
C GLU A 17 32.65 -9.37 -40.00
N TYR A 18 31.38 -9.76 -39.89
CA TYR A 18 30.35 -8.95 -39.25
C TYR A 18 30.50 -8.98 -37.74
N PRO A 19 30.21 -7.87 -37.03
CA PRO A 19 30.30 -7.83 -35.58
C PRO A 19 29.26 -8.76 -34.94
N ILE A 20 29.71 -9.68 -34.07
CA ILE A 20 28.83 -10.61 -33.34
C ILE A 20 28.43 -10.09 -31.94
N GLY A 21 28.65 -8.81 -31.68
CA GLY A 21 28.43 -8.14 -30.40
C GLY A 21 29.55 -8.36 -29.39
N SER A 22 29.44 -7.72 -28.22
CA SER A 22 30.42 -7.85 -27.13
C SER A 22 30.08 -9.00 -26.18
N PHE A 23 31.10 -9.48 -25.47
CA PHE A 23 31.00 -10.43 -24.37
C PHE A 23 31.28 -9.69 -23.07
N PHE A 24 30.35 -9.79 -22.12
CA PHE A 24 30.54 -9.19 -20.80
C PHE A 24 31.00 -10.26 -19.83
N ILE A 25 32.13 -10.03 -19.19
CA ILE A 25 32.75 -10.97 -18.27
C ILE A 25 32.89 -10.30 -16.91
N TRP A 26 32.48 -10.98 -15.85
CA TRP A 26 32.68 -10.55 -14.48
C TRP A 26 33.86 -11.29 -13.85
N GLU A 27 34.86 -10.54 -13.42
CA GLU A 27 35.99 -11.04 -12.64
C GLU A 27 35.59 -11.06 -11.16
N ALA A 28 35.04 -12.19 -10.73
CA ALA A 28 34.44 -12.36 -9.42
C ALA A 28 35.50 -12.64 -8.34
N ASP A 29 35.23 -12.18 -7.12
CA ASP A 29 36.02 -12.57 -5.94
C ASP A 29 35.97 -14.09 -5.72
N LYS A 30 37.05 -14.66 -5.19
CA LYS A 30 37.21 -16.11 -4.94
C LYS A 30 36.10 -16.70 -4.07
N LYS A 31 35.49 -15.92 -3.19
CA LYS A 31 34.32 -16.37 -2.39
C LYS A 31 33.14 -16.83 -3.25
N TYR A 32 33.09 -16.39 -4.51
CA TYR A 32 32.06 -16.75 -5.48
C TYR A 32 32.43 -17.96 -6.34
N ASN A 33 33.56 -18.63 -6.10
CA ASN A 33 33.94 -19.84 -6.83
C ASN A 33 32.92 -20.99 -6.68
N LEU A 34 32.12 -20.95 -5.61
CA LEU A 34 31.01 -21.87 -5.34
C LEU A 34 29.91 -21.83 -6.42
N PHE A 35 29.79 -20.73 -7.17
CA PHE A 35 28.83 -20.62 -8.28
C PHE A 35 29.31 -21.29 -9.57
N TYR A 36 30.51 -21.86 -9.59
CA TYR A 36 31.00 -22.62 -10.72
C TYR A 36 30.08 -23.82 -10.98
N ARG A 37 29.62 -23.93 -12.22
CA ARG A 37 28.93 -25.11 -12.71
C ARG A 37 29.67 -25.62 -13.93
N ASN A 38 29.94 -26.91 -13.97
CA ASN A 38 30.34 -27.56 -15.19
C ASN A 38 29.09 -27.92 -15.99
N VAL A 39 29.11 -27.71 -17.30
CA VAL A 39 28.20 -28.40 -18.20
C VAL A 39 28.91 -29.71 -18.50
N ALA A 40 28.35 -30.84 -18.06
CA ALA A 40 29.04 -32.14 -18.07
C ALA A 40 29.62 -32.48 -19.46
N GLU A 41 28.91 -32.09 -20.52
CA GLU A 41 29.28 -32.28 -21.92
C GLU A 41 30.45 -31.39 -22.39
N LEU A 42 30.74 -30.29 -21.68
CA LEU A 42 31.88 -29.41 -21.98
C LEU A 42 33.18 -29.88 -21.33
N ASN A 43 33.10 -30.76 -20.32
CA ASN A 43 34.24 -31.32 -19.59
C ASN A 43 35.26 -30.25 -19.14
N LEU A 44 34.78 -29.14 -18.59
CA LEU A 44 35.67 -28.06 -18.12
C LEU A 44 36.43 -28.52 -16.86
N PRO A 45 37.68 -28.08 -16.67
CA PRO A 45 38.44 -28.39 -15.47
C PRO A 45 37.75 -27.77 -14.24
N GLN A 46 37.68 -28.53 -13.14
CA GLN A 46 37.16 -27.99 -11.89
C GLN A 46 38.15 -26.95 -11.33
N PRO A 47 37.66 -25.77 -10.93
CA PRO A 47 38.49 -24.72 -10.33
C PRO A 47 38.92 -25.15 -8.92
N ASP A 48 40.20 -24.97 -8.60
CA ASP A 48 40.70 -25.13 -7.23
C ASP A 48 40.40 -23.89 -6.36
N ALA A 49 40.69 -23.96 -5.07
CA ALA A 49 40.48 -22.86 -4.12
C ALA A 49 41.32 -21.60 -4.42
N TYR A 50 42.33 -21.69 -5.29
CA TYR A 50 43.25 -20.60 -5.60
C TYR A 50 42.96 -19.93 -6.94
N THR A 51 42.19 -20.58 -7.82
CA THR A 51 41.85 -20.13 -9.17
C THR A 51 40.76 -19.06 -9.13
N SER A 52 41.02 -17.89 -9.71
CA SER A 52 39.98 -16.87 -9.90
C SER A 52 39.11 -17.22 -11.10
N ILE A 53 37.79 -17.33 -10.89
CA ILE A 53 36.81 -17.65 -11.93
C ILE A 53 36.27 -16.36 -12.56
N ARG A 54 36.18 -16.38 -13.89
CA ARG A 54 35.55 -15.32 -14.69
C ARG A 54 34.18 -15.81 -15.18
N TYR A 55 33.13 -15.13 -14.75
CA TYR A 55 31.74 -15.44 -15.12
C TYR A 55 31.33 -14.67 -16.37
N ILE A 56 30.53 -15.28 -17.24
CA ILE A 56 29.97 -14.58 -18.41
C ILE A 56 28.64 -13.95 -17.99
N LEU A 57 28.56 -12.61 -18.02
CA LEU A 57 27.33 -11.86 -17.80
C LEU A 57 26.48 -11.79 -19.08
N ASP A 58 27.10 -11.58 -20.23
CA ASP A 58 26.39 -11.60 -21.52
C ASP A 58 27.25 -12.21 -22.62
N GLY A 59 26.59 -12.88 -23.56
CA GLY A 59 27.23 -13.65 -24.63
C GLY A 59 27.39 -15.13 -24.33
N GLN A 60 26.81 -15.66 -23.25
CA GLN A 60 26.93 -17.08 -22.88
C GLN A 60 26.55 -18.00 -24.04
N GLN A 61 25.37 -17.82 -24.64
CA GLN A 61 24.92 -18.66 -25.76
C GLN A 61 25.85 -18.58 -26.98
N ARG A 62 26.42 -17.40 -27.28
CA ARG A 62 27.38 -17.20 -28.37
C ARG A 62 28.71 -17.91 -28.08
N ALA A 63 29.25 -17.72 -26.87
CA ALA A 63 30.51 -18.31 -26.43
C ALA A 63 30.42 -19.83 -26.42
N THR A 64 29.36 -20.39 -25.84
CA THR A 64 29.17 -21.84 -25.80
C THR A 64 28.95 -22.41 -27.22
N SER A 65 28.19 -21.73 -28.08
CA SER A 65 27.98 -22.15 -29.48
C SER A 65 29.30 -22.23 -30.27
N LEU A 66 30.18 -21.24 -30.09
CA LEU A 66 31.51 -21.24 -30.72
C LEU A 66 32.37 -22.37 -30.17
N TYR A 67 32.39 -22.54 -28.86
CA TYR A 67 33.17 -23.59 -28.21
C TYR A 67 32.78 -24.98 -28.71
N VAL A 68 31.48 -25.29 -28.77
CA VAL A 68 31.01 -26.61 -29.20
C VAL A 68 31.21 -26.86 -30.69
N ALA A 69 31.14 -25.83 -31.53
CA ALA A 69 31.42 -25.95 -32.96
C ALA A 69 32.92 -26.16 -33.23
N ILE A 70 33.79 -25.44 -32.51
CA ILE A 70 35.25 -25.57 -32.63
C ILE A 70 35.73 -26.92 -32.07
N LYS A 71 35.14 -27.40 -30.97
CA LYS A 71 35.50 -28.70 -30.38
C LYS A 71 34.78 -29.88 -31.01
N GLY A 72 33.71 -29.64 -31.77
CA GLY A 72 32.88 -30.68 -32.39
C GLY A 72 32.18 -31.56 -31.36
N LEU A 73 31.59 -30.97 -30.32
CA LEU A 73 30.96 -31.70 -29.21
C LEU A 73 29.51 -32.08 -29.51
N LYS A 74 28.99 -33.06 -28.77
CA LYS A 74 27.57 -33.44 -28.77
C LYS A 74 26.92 -32.92 -27.49
N ILE A 75 25.86 -32.14 -27.61
CA ILE A 75 25.09 -31.59 -26.47
C ILE A 75 23.60 -31.74 -26.76
N ASP A 76 22.80 -32.16 -25.77
CA ASP A 76 21.33 -32.30 -25.86
C ASP A 76 20.86 -33.13 -27.08
N GLY A 77 21.60 -34.18 -27.45
CA GLY A 77 21.31 -35.02 -28.62
C GLY A 77 21.67 -34.39 -29.98
N ALA A 78 22.15 -33.14 -30.03
CA ALA A 78 22.63 -32.49 -31.24
C ALA A 78 24.15 -32.63 -31.38
N ASP A 79 24.59 -33.13 -32.53
CA ASP A 79 26.02 -33.27 -32.87
C ASP A 79 26.50 -32.05 -33.67
N TYR A 80 27.31 -31.20 -33.03
CA TYR A 80 27.85 -29.99 -33.65
C TYR A 80 29.06 -30.26 -34.55
N SER A 81 29.65 -31.47 -34.49
CA SER A 81 30.67 -31.87 -35.47
C SER A 81 30.12 -32.01 -36.89
N GLN A 82 28.79 -32.07 -37.05
CA GLN A 82 28.10 -32.07 -38.34
C GLN A 82 27.98 -30.67 -38.97
N ILE A 83 28.43 -29.61 -38.29
CA ILE A 83 28.47 -28.27 -38.89
C ILE A 83 29.75 -28.19 -39.72
N CYS A 84 29.59 -28.27 -41.04
CA CYS A 84 30.69 -28.27 -42.00
C CYS A 84 30.68 -27.01 -42.86
N PHE A 85 31.87 -26.57 -43.26
CA PHE A 85 32.09 -25.51 -44.22
C PHE A 85 32.16 -26.10 -45.63
N ASP A 86 31.32 -25.62 -46.55
CA ASP A 86 31.34 -25.93 -47.98
C ASP A 86 32.41 -25.09 -48.66
N PHE A 87 33.47 -25.71 -49.16
CA PHE A 87 34.58 -24.99 -49.78
C PHE A 87 34.23 -24.42 -51.16
N ASP A 88 33.21 -24.95 -51.85
CA ASP A 88 32.81 -24.48 -53.17
C ASP A 88 31.84 -23.31 -53.07
N LYS A 89 30.95 -23.34 -52.07
CA LYS A 89 29.93 -22.30 -51.83
C LYS A 89 30.32 -21.27 -50.77
N GLU A 90 31.39 -21.53 -50.02
CA GLU A 90 31.85 -20.72 -48.88
C GLU A 90 30.76 -20.47 -47.81
N VAL A 91 29.98 -21.51 -47.46
CA VAL A 91 28.90 -21.43 -46.47
C VAL A 91 28.92 -22.58 -45.47
N PHE A 92 28.40 -22.34 -44.26
CA PHE A 92 28.21 -23.40 -43.26
C PHE A 92 26.89 -24.14 -43.46
N ILE A 93 26.94 -25.48 -43.43
CA ILE A 93 25.79 -26.38 -43.57
C ILE A 93 25.80 -27.48 -42.51
N VAL A 94 24.65 -28.09 -42.24
CA VAL A 94 24.55 -29.30 -41.42
C VAL A 94 24.65 -30.52 -42.33
N ARG A 95 25.77 -31.26 -42.28
CA ARG A 95 25.95 -32.55 -42.96
C ARG A 95 26.91 -33.45 -42.21
N HIS A 96 26.77 -34.76 -42.43
CA HIS A 96 27.84 -35.70 -42.08
C HIS A 96 29.02 -35.52 -43.04
N HIS A 97 30.24 -35.63 -42.52
CA HIS A 97 31.47 -35.49 -43.29
C HIS A 97 31.60 -36.63 -44.32
N GLU A 98 31.08 -36.39 -45.52
CA GLU A 98 31.25 -37.27 -46.68
C GLU A 98 31.71 -36.42 -47.87
N GLY A 99 32.98 -36.61 -48.27
CA GLY A 99 33.60 -36.01 -49.45
C GLY A 99 34.64 -34.91 -49.17
N ASP A 100 35.57 -34.71 -50.12
CA ASP A 100 36.70 -33.75 -50.03
C ASP A 100 36.30 -32.28 -50.31
N TYR A 101 35.02 -31.94 -50.14
CA TYR A 101 34.46 -30.60 -50.41
C TYR A 101 33.78 -29.98 -49.20
N TYR A 102 33.74 -30.70 -48.07
CA TYR A 102 33.27 -30.22 -46.79
C TYR A 102 34.28 -30.55 -45.69
N ALA A 103 34.50 -29.63 -44.75
CA ALA A 103 35.20 -29.95 -43.50
C ALA A 103 34.49 -29.34 -42.30
N ALA A 104 34.46 -30.05 -41.17
CA ALA A 104 33.96 -29.49 -39.93
C ALA A 104 34.93 -28.43 -39.39
N LEU A 105 34.40 -27.43 -38.68
CA LEU A 105 35.23 -26.34 -38.14
C LEU A 105 36.33 -26.86 -37.19
N LYS A 106 36.03 -27.93 -36.44
CA LYS A 106 37.00 -28.62 -35.58
C LYS A 106 38.22 -29.13 -36.34
N ASP A 107 38.04 -29.58 -37.59
CA ASP A 107 39.10 -30.20 -38.37
C ASP A 107 39.89 -29.14 -39.15
N ILE A 108 39.24 -28.03 -39.53
CA ILE A 108 39.90 -26.86 -40.13
C ILE A 108 40.84 -26.20 -39.11
N LEU A 109 40.38 -26.02 -37.86
CA LEU A 109 41.16 -25.36 -36.80
C LEU A 109 42.04 -26.33 -35.99
N GLY A 110 41.79 -27.64 -36.10
CA GLY A 110 42.44 -28.67 -35.31
C GLY A 110 43.74 -29.20 -35.91
N GLU A 111 44.23 -30.30 -35.32
CA GLU A 111 45.51 -30.92 -35.70
C GLU A 111 45.46 -31.60 -37.08
N ASN A 112 44.27 -32.04 -37.51
CA ASN A 112 44.06 -32.72 -38.80
C ASN A 112 44.08 -31.79 -40.02
N LYS A 113 44.26 -30.48 -39.83
CA LYS A 113 44.17 -29.46 -40.89
C LYS A 113 45.03 -29.76 -42.12
N PHE A 114 46.26 -30.24 -41.93
CA PHE A 114 47.19 -30.54 -43.04
C PHE A 114 46.73 -31.72 -43.89
N GLN A 115 46.11 -32.73 -43.27
CA GLN A 115 45.61 -33.91 -43.98
C GLN A 115 44.43 -33.54 -44.89
N ILE A 116 43.57 -32.63 -44.43
CA ILE A 116 42.46 -32.10 -45.23
C ILE A 116 43.01 -31.21 -46.34
N TYR A 117 43.85 -30.24 -45.98
CA TYR A 117 44.41 -29.26 -46.92
C TYR A 117 45.08 -29.90 -48.15
N ASN A 118 45.80 -31.00 -47.94
CA ASN A 118 46.52 -31.70 -49.02
C ASN A 118 45.59 -32.42 -50.01
N LYS A 119 44.35 -32.76 -49.61
CA LYS A 119 43.36 -33.41 -50.49
C LYS A 119 42.53 -32.42 -51.32
N LEU A 120 42.62 -31.12 -50.99
CA LEU A 120 41.83 -30.09 -51.64
C LEU A 120 42.44 -29.65 -52.98
N THR A 121 41.58 -29.34 -53.94
CA THR A 121 41.95 -28.60 -55.16
C THR A 121 42.45 -27.19 -54.82
N ASP A 122 43.21 -26.56 -55.70
CA ASP A 122 43.75 -25.21 -55.45
C ASP A 122 42.69 -24.14 -55.16
N GLN A 123 41.51 -24.24 -55.79
CA GLN A 123 40.38 -23.35 -55.50
C GLN A 123 39.90 -23.51 -54.05
N ARG A 124 39.66 -24.76 -53.63
CA ARG A 124 39.23 -25.10 -52.26
C ARG A 124 40.28 -24.80 -51.20
N LYS A 125 41.57 -24.91 -51.53
CA LYS A 125 42.67 -24.48 -50.64
C LYS A 125 42.57 -23.00 -50.28
N ARG A 126 42.25 -22.13 -51.25
CA ARG A 126 42.02 -20.70 -50.97
C ARG A 126 40.85 -20.47 -50.02
N ALA A 127 39.74 -21.18 -50.22
CA ALA A 127 38.57 -21.11 -49.34
C ALA A 127 38.90 -21.62 -47.93
N PHE A 128 39.70 -22.69 -47.83
CA PHE A 128 40.22 -23.22 -46.57
C PHE A 128 41.10 -22.18 -45.86
N ASP A 129 42.11 -21.62 -46.54
CA ASP A 129 43.03 -20.64 -45.95
C ASP A 129 42.29 -19.40 -45.48
N LYS A 130 41.32 -18.92 -46.27
CA LYS A 130 40.44 -17.81 -45.89
C LYS A 130 39.64 -18.13 -44.63
N CYS A 131 38.98 -19.29 -44.58
CA CYS A 131 38.21 -19.70 -43.40
C CYS A 131 39.11 -19.84 -42.16
N TYR A 132 40.26 -20.50 -42.29
CA TYR A 132 41.21 -20.68 -41.21
C TYR A 132 41.72 -19.35 -40.66
N ASN A 133 42.12 -18.43 -41.53
CA ASN A 133 42.63 -17.13 -41.14
C ASN A 133 41.56 -16.31 -40.41
N ILE A 134 40.34 -16.20 -40.98
CA ILE A 134 39.26 -15.42 -40.37
C ILE A 134 38.94 -15.95 -38.97
N PHE A 135 38.73 -17.25 -38.81
CA PHE A 135 38.40 -17.81 -37.49
C PHE A 135 39.56 -17.80 -36.49
N SER A 136 40.81 -17.73 -36.95
CA SER A 136 42.00 -17.61 -36.09
C SER A 136 42.26 -16.18 -35.62
N SER A 137 41.89 -15.17 -36.41
CA SER A 137 42.20 -13.76 -36.14
C SER A 137 40.99 -12.87 -35.90
N TYR A 138 39.76 -13.40 -35.91
CA TYR A 138 38.55 -12.61 -35.72
C TYR A 138 38.56 -11.87 -34.36
N PRO A 139 38.44 -10.53 -34.35
CA PRO A 139 38.51 -9.75 -33.12
C PRO A 139 37.22 -9.88 -32.30
N LEU A 140 37.32 -10.39 -31.07
CA LEU A 140 36.21 -10.45 -30.12
C LEU A 140 36.23 -9.24 -29.18
N SER A 141 35.12 -8.52 -29.10
CA SER A 141 34.95 -7.44 -28.12
C SER A 141 34.61 -8.05 -26.76
N VAL A 142 35.51 -7.91 -25.79
CA VAL A 142 35.31 -8.41 -24.42
C VAL A 142 35.36 -7.23 -23.44
N ILE A 143 34.30 -7.07 -22.65
CA ILE A 143 34.18 -6.07 -21.60
C ILE A 143 34.29 -6.78 -20.27
N THR A 144 35.30 -6.43 -19.47
CA THR A 144 35.53 -7.05 -18.16
C THR A 144 35.05 -6.11 -17.05
N VAL A 145 34.14 -6.59 -16.22
CA VAL A 145 33.65 -5.95 -15.00
C VAL A 145 34.48 -6.45 -13.83
N ARG A 146 35.12 -5.52 -13.10
CA ARG A 146 35.98 -5.80 -11.94
C ARG A 146 35.42 -5.13 -10.69
N GLU A 147 35.82 -5.61 -9.52
CA GLU A 147 35.53 -4.96 -8.23
C GLU A 147 34.03 -4.76 -7.96
N LYS A 148 33.20 -5.69 -8.43
CA LYS A 148 31.75 -5.70 -8.20
C LYS A 148 31.36 -6.91 -7.38
N ASP A 149 30.41 -6.71 -6.46
CA ASP A 149 29.80 -7.81 -5.75
C ASP A 149 28.71 -8.50 -6.59
N LEU A 150 28.10 -9.56 -6.04
CA LEU A 150 27.12 -10.36 -6.76
C LEU A 150 25.85 -9.55 -7.09
N ASP A 151 25.44 -8.64 -6.21
CA ASP A 151 24.22 -7.85 -6.38
C ASP A 151 24.41 -6.84 -7.51
N GLU A 152 25.55 -6.13 -7.52
CA GLU A 152 25.91 -5.21 -8.59
C GLU A 152 26.14 -5.94 -9.93
N ALA A 153 26.77 -7.12 -9.91
CA ALA A 153 26.95 -7.93 -11.11
C ALA A 153 25.61 -8.43 -11.68
N SER A 154 24.66 -8.78 -10.81
CA SER A 154 23.29 -9.17 -11.18
C SER A 154 22.54 -7.98 -11.77
N GLU A 155 22.69 -6.78 -11.21
CA GLU A 155 22.07 -5.58 -11.77
C GLU A 155 22.65 -5.23 -13.15
N ILE A 156 23.98 -5.33 -13.33
CA ILE A 156 24.62 -5.15 -14.65
C ILE A 156 24.09 -6.18 -15.64
N PHE A 157 23.99 -7.45 -15.24
CA PHE A 157 23.40 -8.52 -16.03
C PHE A 157 21.96 -8.20 -16.44
N GLU A 158 21.12 -7.76 -15.50
CA GLU A 158 19.72 -7.40 -15.75
C GLU A 158 19.61 -6.22 -16.71
N ARG A 159 20.47 -5.21 -16.56
CA ARG A 159 20.50 -3.99 -17.40
C ARG A 159 20.97 -4.28 -18.83
N ILE A 160 21.92 -5.18 -19.02
CA ILE A 160 22.39 -5.59 -20.36
C ILE A 160 21.35 -6.48 -21.06
N ASN A 161 20.71 -7.38 -20.32
CA ASN A 161 19.70 -8.29 -20.86
C ASN A 161 18.32 -7.66 -21.08
N GLN A 162 18.18 -6.34 -20.94
CA GLN A 162 16.93 -5.64 -21.25
C GLN A 162 16.53 -5.72 -22.74
N GLY A 163 17.44 -6.18 -23.62
CA GLY A 163 17.15 -6.51 -25.02
C GLY A 163 16.70 -7.96 -25.32
N GLY A 164 16.62 -8.86 -24.33
CA GLY A 164 16.25 -10.29 -24.50
C GLY A 164 15.24 -10.82 -23.46
N LYS A 165 14.89 -12.13 -23.51
CA LYS A 165 14.00 -12.76 -22.52
C LYS A 165 14.73 -12.83 -21.17
N ARG A 166 14.39 -11.91 -20.25
CA ARG A 166 14.93 -11.85 -18.89
C ARG A 166 14.77 -13.20 -18.17
N LEU A 167 15.86 -13.73 -17.60
CA LEU A 167 15.80 -14.78 -16.60
C LEU A 167 15.32 -14.14 -15.29
N SER A 168 14.26 -14.70 -14.69
CA SER A 168 13.76 -14.22 -13.40
C SER A 168 14.60 -14.76 -12.25
N ILE A 169 14.53 -14.13 -11.06
CA ILE A 169 15.15 -14.67 -9.84
C ILE A 169 14.70 -16.11 -9.57
N PHE A 170 13.42 -16.42 -9.84
CA PHE A 170 12.92 -17.78 -9.77
C PHE A 170 13.66 -18.73 -10.71
N ASP A 171 13.91 -18.34 -11.97
CA ASP A 171 14.65 -19.19 -12.91
C ASP A 171 16.10 -19.43 -12.43
N LEU A 172 16.71 -18.43 -11.80
CA LEU A 172 18.05 -18.56 -11.21
C LEU A 172 18.08 -19.51 -10.00
N VAL A 173 17.08 -19.42 -9.12
CA VAL A 173 16.94 -20.31 -7.96
C VAL A 173 16.61 -21.74 -8.39
N VAL A 174 15.70 -21.92 -9.35
CA VAL A 174 15.43 -23.24 -9.96
C VAL A 174 16.73 -23.82 -10.51
N ALA A 175 17.51 -23.02 -11.24
CA ALA A 175 18.76 -23.49 -11.77
C ALA A 175 19.77 -23.85 -10.67
N SER A 176 19.85 -23.10 -9.55
CA SER A 176 20.80 -23.37 -8.46
C SER A 176 20.43 -24.52 -7.55
N THR A 177 19.15 -24.88 -7.52
CA THR A 177 18.62 -25.90 -6.63
C THR A 177 18.26 -27.21 -7.33
N TRP A 178 18.51 -27.31 -8.64
CA TRP A 178 18.24 -28.52 -9.42
C TRP A 178 19.12 -29.71 -9.01
N GLY A 179 18.51 -30.88 -8.94
CA GLY A 179 19.18 -32.19 -8.96
C GLY A 179 18.24 -33.29 -9.42
N GLU A 180 18.75 -34.48 -9.72
CA GLU A 180 17.95 -35.61 -10.23
C GLU A 180 16.78 -36.01 -9.31
N ASP A 181 16.90 -35.73 -8.01
CA ASP A 181 15.96 -36.05 -6.94
C ASP A 181 15.16 -34.84 -6.42
N PHE A 182 15.36 -33.64 -6.99
CA PHE A 182 14.58 -32.45 -6.64
C PHE A 182 14.63 -31.39 -7.77
N ASP A 183 13.45 -31.01 -8.28
CA ASP A 183 13.28 -29.91 -9.21
C ASP A 183 12.21 -28.94 -8.71
N LEU A 184 12.66 -27.75 -8.26
CA LEU A 184 11.79 -26.68 -7.77
C LEU A 184 10.74 -26.26 -8.81
N LYS A 185 11.04 -26.37 -10.11
CA LYS A 185 10.09 -25.99 -11.17
C LYS A 185 8.97 -27.01 -11.32
N GLU A 186 9.29 -28.30 -11.23
CA GLU A 186 8.28 -29.35 -11.23
C GLU A 186 7.38 -29.23 -10.00
N GLU A 187 8.00 -29.01 -8.85
CA GLU A 187 7.31 -28.84 -7.58
C GLU A 187 6.41 -27.59 -7.55
N TYR A 188 6.87 -26.46 -8.09
CA TYR A 188 6.03 -25.30 -8.33
C TYR A 188 4.87 -25.61 -9.26
N SER A 189 5.08 -26.43 -10.30
CA SER A 189 4.02 -26.82 -11.25
C SER A 189 2.93 -27.65 -10.56
N LYS A 190 3.30 -28.56 -9.64
CA LYS A 190 2.33 -29.32 -8.81
C LYS A 190 1.51 -28.40 -7.91
N LEU A 191 2.17 -27.46 -7.22
CA LEU A 191 1.48 -26.46 -6.39
C LEU A 191 0.54 -25.60 -7.25
N TYR A 192 1.02 -25.20 -8.42
CA TYR A 192 0.27 -24.41 -9.38
C TYR A 192 -1.00 -25.13 -9.85
N GLU A 193 -0.92 -26.39 -10.26
CA GLU A 193 -2.07 -27.18 -10.72
C GLU A 193 -3.12 -27.30 -9.61
N PHE A 194 -2.68 -27.60 -8.38
CA PHE A 194 -3.56 -27.64 -7.22
C PHE A 194 -4.34 -26.33 -6.97
N LEU A 195 -3.68 -25.19 -7.12
CA LEU A 195 -4.31 -23.88 -6.90
C LEU A 195 -5.27 -23.48 -8.03
N VAL A 196 -4.98 -23.92 -9.26
CA VAL A 196 -5.89 -23.76 -10.40
C VAL A 196 -7.14 -24.63 -10.22
N ASP A 197 -6.98 -25.88 -9.80
CA ASP A 197 -8.10 -26.80 -9.56
C ASP A 197 -9.00 -26.33 -8.41
N LYS A 198 -8.42 -25.70 -7.37
CA LYS A 198 -9.18 -25.01 -6.32
C LYS A 198 -9.90 -23.75 -6.78
N GLY A 199 -9.64 -23.25 -8.00
CA GLY A 199 -10.23 -22.04 -8.55
C GLY A 199 -9.58 -20.72 -8.10
N PHE A 200 -8.48 -20.77 -7.34
CA PHE A 200 -7.77 -19.56 -6.90
C PHE A 200 -6.94 -18.93 -8.04
N GLY A 201 -6.43 -19.76 -8.95
CA GLY A 201 -5.68 -19.31 -10.13
C GLY A 201 -4.17 -19.27 -9.92
N LYS A 202 -3.49 -18.52 -10.79
CA LYS A 202 -2.03 -18.59 -10.96
C LYS A 202 -1.29 -17.64 -10.02
N ILE A 203 -0.52 -18.18 -9.08
CA ILE A 203 0.40 -17.36 -8.27
C ILE A 203 1.73 -17.14 -8.99
N PRO A 204 2.34 -15.94 -8.91
CA PRO A 204 3.67 -15.69 -9.46
C PRO A 204 4.72 -16.57 -8.79
N PRO A 205 5.73 -17.07 -9.53
CA PRO A 205 6.82 -17.86 -8.96
C PRO A 205 7.59 -17.14 -7.85
N GLU A 206 7.64 -15.80 -7.90
CA GLU A 206 8.22 -14.93 -6.88
C GLU A 206 7.64 -15.17 -5.47
N VAL A 207 6.36 -15.56 -5.37
CA VAL A 207 5.72 -15.86 -4.08
C VAL A 207 6.43 -17.04 -3.40
N VAL A 208 6.82 -18.03 -4.19
CA VAL A 208 7.50 -19.24 -3.71
C VAL A 208 8.92 -18.91 -3.25
N THR A 209 9.69 -18.18 -4.04
CA THR A 209 11.07 -17.83 -3.65
C THR A 209 11.10 -16.90 -2.44
N HIS A 210 10.18 -15.93 -2.35
CA HIS A 210 10.06 -15.11 -1.15
C HIS A 210 9.66 -15.92 0.07
N ALA A 211 8.63 -16.79 -0.04
CA ALA A 211 8.19 -17.62 1.08
C ALA A 211 9.30 -18.56 1.56
N ALA A 212 9.95 -19.27 0.64
CA ALA A 212 11.05 -20.17 0.95
C ALA A 212 12.23 -19.45 1.60
N SER A 213 12.64 -18.30 1.05
CA SER A 213 13.72 -17.49 1.61
C SER A 213 13.38 -16.95 3.00
N LEU A 214 12.16 -16.43 3.21
CA LEU A 214 11.70 -15.99 4.54
C LEU A 214 11.73 -17.13 5.56
N ILE A 215 11.30 -18.33 5.15
CA ILE A 215 11.17 -19.49 6.04
C ILE A 215 12.54 -20.06 6.42
N VAL A 216 13.42 -20.26 5.43
CA VAL A 216 14.72 -20.91 5.56
C VAL A 216 15.79 -19.94 6.05
N LYS A 217 15.92 -18.78 5.40
CA LYS A 217 17.00 -17.81 5.66
C LYS A 217 16.58 -16.70 6.63
N GLY A 218 15.28 -16.47 6.83
CA GLY A 218 14.76 -15.34 7.63
C GLY A 218 14.78 -13.98 6.90
N TYR A 219 15.22 -13.95 5.65
CA TYR A 219 15.36 -12.75 4.81
C TYR A 219 14.86 -13.07 3.41
N CYS A 220 14.48 -12.06 2.63
CA CYS A 220 13.89 -12.29 1.31
C CYS A 220 14.35 -11.32 0.22
N ARG A 221 15.41 -10.55 0.46
CA ARG A 221 16.12 -9.88 -0.64
C ARG A 221 16.70 -10.88 -1.63
N ASN A 222 16.93 -10.44 -2.86
CA ASN A 222 17.42 -11.27 -3.96
C ASN A 222 18.68 -12.05 -3.58
N SER A 223 19.63 -11.43 -2.88
CA SER A 223 20.87 -12.08 -2.41
C SER A 223 20.62 -13.33 -1.56
N TYR A 224 19.61 -13.30 -0.69
CA TYR A 224 19.24 -14.47 0.14
C TYR A 224 18.46 -15.52 -0.63
N GLN A 225 17.59 -15.10 -1.56
CA GLN A 225 16.89 -16.03 -2.44
C GLN A 225 17.88 -16.85 -3.27
N LEU A 226 18.92 -16.21 -3.82
CA LEU A 226 19.96 -16.87 -4.62
C LEU A 226 20.89 -17.79 -3.80
N GLN A 227 20.91 -17.65 -2.47
CA GLN A 227 21.68 -18.48 -1.55
C GLN A 227 20.89 -19.71 -1.06
N LEU A 228 19.64 -19.90 -1.49
CA LEU A 228 18.89 -21.12 -1.21
C LEU A 228 19.59 -22.31 -1.85
N THR A 229 19.86 -23.34 -1.05
CA THR A 229 20.43 -24.59 -1.55
C THR A 229 19.35 -25.61 -1.88
N LYS A 230 19.73 -26.63 -2.66
CA LYS A 230 18.86 -27.76 -3.00
C LYS A 230 18.40 -28.49 -1.74
N GLU A 231 19.33 -28.78 -0.82
CA GLU A 231 19.06 -29.54 0.39
C GLU A 231 18.06 -28.81 1.28
N GLU A 232 18.27 -27.49 1.48
CA GLU A 232 17.36 -26.65 2.26
C GLU A 232 15.94 -26.63 1.68
N LEU A 233 15.82 -26.50 0.37
CA LEU A 233 14.50 -26.51 -0.27
C LEU A 233 13.87 -27.90 -0.23
N LYS A 234 14.61 -28.95 -0.58
CA LYS A 234 14.10 -30.31 -0.61
C LYS A 234 13.55 -30.75 0.76
N GLU A 235 14.27 -30.45 1.84
CA GLU A 235 13.86 -30.81 3.20
C GLU A 235 12.63 -30.05 3.69
N ASN A 236 12.46 -28.80 3.26
CA ASN A 236 11.39 -27.92 3.74
C ASN A 236 10.23 -27.76 2.74
N TRP A 237 10.33 -28.30 1.52
CA TRP A 237 9.42 -27.98 0.43
C TRP A 237 7.96 -28.32 0.71
N GLU A 238 7.70 -29.55 1.19
CA GLU A 238 6.34 -29.99 1.52
C GLU A 238 5.70 -29.03 2.54
N GLU A 239 6.50 -28.62 3.52
CA GLU A 239 6.05 -27.75 4.59
C GLU A 239 5.84 -26.30 4.13
N ILE A 240 6.68 -25.79 3.22
CA ILE A 240 6.53 -24.49 2.57
C ILE A 240 5.26 -24.49 1.69
N SER A 241 5.08 -25.53 0.87
CA SER A 241 3.91 -25.70 -0.01
C SER A 241 2.61 -25.73 0.80
N ASN A 242 2.59 -26.47 1.91
CA ASN A 242 1.44 -26.52 2.81
C ASN A 242 1.15 -25.17 3.47
N ALA A 243 2.18 -24.43 3.90
CA ALA A 243 1.99 -23.11 4.48
C ALA A 243 1.43 -22.08 3.46
N ILE A 244 1.85 -22.17 2.19
CA ILE A 244 1.28 -21.35 1.10
C ILE A 244 -0.20 -21.70 0.89
N LYS A 245 -0.56 -22.99 0.86
CA LYS A 245 -1.95 -23.44 0.72
C LYS A 245 -2.83 -22.93 1.86
N LEU A 246 -2.37 -23.04 3.11
CA LEU A 246 -3.10 -22.53 4.28
C LEU A 246 -3.28 -21.01 4.24
N SER A 247 -2.26 -20.29 3.77
CA SER A 247 -2.34 -18.84 3.58
C SER A 247 -3.41 -18.45 2.58
N ILE A 248 -3.49 -19.16 1.47
CA ILE A 248 -4.50 -18.95 0.42
C ILE A 248 -5.90 -19.32 0.93
N ASP A 249 -6.04 -20.43 1.65
CA ASP A 249 -7.32 -20.82 2.26
C ASP A 249 -7.79 -19.76 3.27
N PHE A 250 -6.88 -19.23 4.10
CA PHE A 250 -7.18 -18.13 5.02
C PHE A 250 -7.65 -16.87 4.29
N LEU A 251 -6.91 -16.44 3.27
CA LEU A 251 -7.22 -15.25 2.48
C LEU A 251 -8.59 -15.39 1.77
N THR A 252 -8.87 -16.57 1.21
CA THR A 252 -10.11 -16.86 0.47
C THR A 252 -11.35 -16.88 1.38
N ASN A 253 -11.21 -17.45 2.58
CA ASN A 253 -12.30 -17.66 3.52
C ASN A 253 -12.60 -16.41 4.37
N ASN A 254 -11.57 -15.63 4.73
CA ASN A 254 -11.72 -14.55 5.71
C ASN A 254 -11.55 -13.15 5.11
N LEU A 255 -10.81 -13.01 4.01
CA LEU A 255 -10.41 -11.71 3.46
C LEU A 255 -10.95 -11.43 2.06
N GLY A 256 -11.74 -12.35 1.50
CA GLY A 256 -12.46 -12.12 0.24
C GLY A 256 -11.59 -12.24 -1.02
N THR A 257 -10.36 -12.73 -0.93
CA THR A 257 -9.51 -12.98 -2.11
C THR A 257 -9.95 -14.26 -2.80
N LYS A 258 -11.04 -14.21 -3.57
CA LYS A 258 -11.58 -15.41 -4.23
C LYS A 258 -10.68 -15.97 -5.33
N ILE A 259 -9.92 -15.08 -5.98
CA ILE A 259 -8.89 -15.41 -6.96
C ILE A 259 -7.60 -14.64 -6.68
N TYR A 260 -6.49 -15.08 -7.25
CA TYR A 260 -5.19 -14.45 -7.11
C TYR A 260 -5.21 -12.96 -7.54
N GLU A 261 -5.95 -12.62 -8.59
CA GLU A 261 -6.06 -11.25 -9.09
C GLU A 261 -6.67 -10.26 -8.09
N PHE A 262 -7.35 -10.76 -7.04
CA PHE A 262 -7.88 -9.94 -5.94
C PHE A 262 -6.86 -9.71 -4.84
N VAL A 263 -5.75 -10.46 -4.81
CA VAL A 263 -4.71 -10.28 -3.82
C VAL A 263 -4.02 -8.92 -4.04
N PRO A 264 -3.97 -8.01 -3.05
CA PRO A 264 -3.36 -6.69 -3.24
C PRO A 264 -1.88 -6.75 -3.63
N TYR A 265 -1.12 -7.67 -3.03
CA TYR A 265 0.30 -7.89 -3.32
C TYR A 265 0.69 -9.36 -3.18
N PRO A 266 1.59 -9.89 -4.04
CA PRO A 266 2.15 -11.24 -3.88
C PRO A 266 2.81 -11.46 -2.51
N SER A 267 3.43 -10.42 -1.95
CA SER A 267 4.06 -10.38 -0.63
C SER A 267 3.16 -10.85 0.50
N ILE A 268 1.85 -10.61 0.39
CA ILE A 268 0.89 -10.99 1.43
C ILE A 268 0.86 -12.51 1.60
N ILE A 269 0.88 -13.25 0.48
CA ILE A 269 0.88 -14.72 0.50
C ILE A 269 2.18 -15.24 1.11
N ALA A 270 3.33 -14.68 0.72
CA ALA A 270 4.63 -15.12 1.22
C ALA A 270 4.81 -14.87 2.73
N LEU A 271 4.36 -13.71 3.22
CA LEU A 271 4.43 -13.38 4.65
C LEU A 271 3.46 -14.25 5.47
N LEU A 272 2.24 -14.48 4.99
CA LEU A 272 1.32 -15.39 5.67
C LEU A 272 1.84 -16.82 5.67
N ALA A 273 2.49 -17.25 4.58
CA ALA A 273 3.11 -18.58 4.53
C ALA A 273 4.20 -18.71 5.59
N TYR A 274 5.03 -17.68 5.76
CA TYR A 274 5.98 -17.62 6.87
C TYR A 274 5.30 -17.75 8.24
N LEU A 275 4.22 -16.99 8.47
CA LEU A 275 3.48 -17.03 9.74
C LEU A 275 2.90 -18.42 10.02
N TYR A 276 2.23 -19.04 9.03
CA TYR A 276 1.68 -20.39 9.15
C TYR A 276 2.74 -21.46 9.34
N PHE A 277 3.90 -21.29 8.70
CA PHE A 277 5.03 -22.20 8.86
C PHE A 277 5.59 -22.18 10.29
N LYS A 278 5.71 -20.98 10.89
CA LYS A 278 6.26 -20.82 12.23
C LYS A 278 5.23 -21.00 13.35
N ALA A 279 3.93 -20.88 13.04
CA ALA A 279 2.88 -21.03 14.03
C ALA A 279 2.77 -22.49 14.53
N PRO A 280 2.69 -22.71 15.86
CA PRO A 280 2.59 -24.05 16.42
C PRO A 280 1.32 -24.75 15.93
N GLY A 281 1.47 -25.96 15.39
CA GLY A 281 0.35 -26.73 14.83
C GLY A 281 -0.28 -26.11 13.59
N ARG A 282 0.37 -25.12 12.95
CA ARG A 282 -0.10 -24.44 11.73
C ARG A 282 -1.48 -23.79 11.86
N SER A 283 -1.83 -23.39 13.07
CA SER A 283 -3.07 -22.68 13.36
C SER A 283 -2.77 -21.30 13.92
N LEU A 284 -3.47 -20.31 13.43
CA LEU A 284 -3.41 -18.97 14.00
C LEU A 284 -4.31 -18.91 15.24
N THR A 285 -3.81 -18.26 16.29
CA THR A 285 -4.65 -17.94 17.45
C THR A 285 -5.65 -16.85 17.09
N LYS A 286 -6.64 -16.61 17.95
CA LYS A 286 -7.61 -15.52 17.77
C LYS A 286 -6.91 -14.15 17.66
N GLN A 287 -5.94 -13.89 18.53
CA GLN A 287 -5.17 -12.64 18.53
C GLN A 287 -4.36 -12.47 17.23
N MET A 288 -3.68 -13.54 16.78
CA MET A 288 -2.96 -13.51 15.50
C MET A 288 -3.91 -13.24 14.34
N THR A 289 -5.07 -13.90 14.33
CA THR A 289 -6.09 -13.72 13.29
C THR A 289 -6.56 -12.28 13.22
N GLU A 290 -6.97 -11.69 14.35
CA GLU A 290 -7.41 -10.28 14.42
C GLU A 290 -6.31 -9.33 13.90
N LYS A 291 -5.05 -9.58 14.25
CA LYS A 291 -3.91 -8.76 13.82
C LYS A 291 -3.56 -8.95 12.35
N VAL A 292 -3.72 -10.16 11.81
CA VAL A 292 -3.57 -10.43 10.38
C VAL A 292 -4.68 -9.73 9.57
N HIS A 293 -5.91 -9.71 10.07
CA HIS A 293 -7.00 -8.92 9.45
C HIS A 293 -6.66 -7.43 9.41
N GLU A 294 -6.24 -6.86 10.55
CA GLU A 294 -5.81 -5.47 10.64
C GLU A 294 -4.65 -5.17 9.66
N TRP A 295 -3.64 -6.05 9.64
CA TRP A 295 -2.47 -5.94 8.77
C TRP A 295 -2.83 -5.99 7.29
N PHE A 296 -3.70 -6.91 6.87
CA PHE A 296 -4.09 -7.06 5.47
C PHE A 296 -4.70 -5.77 4.92
N TRP A 297 -5.71 -5.23 5.62
CA TRP A 297 -6.38 -4.00 5.20
C TRP A 297 -5.46 -2.79 5.24
N LYS A 298 -4.67 -2.65 6.32
CA LYS A 298 -3.71 -1.54 6.42
C LYS A 298 -2.66 -1.60 5.31
N SER A 299 -2.08 -2.78 5.04
CA SER A 299 -1.08 -2.97 4.00
C SER A 299 -1.60 -2.66 2.60
N ALA A 300 -2.85 -3.04 2.31
CA ALA A 300 -3.47 -2.76 1.02
C ALA A 300 -3.82 -1.27 0.84
N LEU A 301 -4.41 -0.64 1.86
CA LEU A 301 -4.88 0.76 1.78
C LEU A 301 -3.75 1.79 1.95
N SER A 302 -2.67 1.44 2.64
CA SER A 302 -1.45 2.26 2.72
C SER A 302 -0.49 1.99 1.57
N GLU A 303 -0.82 1.09 0.64
CA GLU A 303 0.04 0.68 -0.48
C GLU A 303 1.44 0.24 -0.01
N ARG A 304 1.51 -0.48 1.12
CA ARG A 304 2.76 -0.73 1.87
C ARG A 304 3.87 -1.38 1.04
N TYR A 305 3.49 -2.29 0.14
CA TYR A 305 4.44 -3.06 -0.69
C TYR A 305 4.56 -2.52 -2.12
N ALA A 306 4.10 -1.30 -2.39
CA ALA A 306 4.25 -0.66 -3.70
C ALA A 306 5.71 -0.37 -4.06
N ALA A 307 6.55 -0.09 -3.06
CA ALA A 307 7.98 0.18 -3.21
C ALA A 307 8.79 -0.57 -2.14
N SER A 308 10.06 -0.87 -2.46
CA SER A 308 11.00 -1.57 -1.57
C SER A 308 10.39 -2.83 -0.93
N ARG A 309 9.71 -3.63 -1.77
CA ARG A 309 8.84 -4.74 -1.35
C ARG A 309 9.53 -5.69 -0.38
N GLU A 310 10.72 -6.16 -0.73
CA GLU A 310 11.50 -7.14 0.02
C GLU A 310 11.90 -6.58 1.39
N THR A 311 12.38 -5.32 1.44
CA THR A 311 12.71 -4.64 2.69
C THR A 311 11.50 -4.50 3.60
N ARG A 312 10.34 -4.12 3.05
CA ARG A 312 9.09 -4.00 3.82
C ARG A 312 8.58 -5.35 4.33
N MET A 313 8.77 -6.42 3.55
CA MET A 313 8.46 -7.77 3.98
C MET A 313 9.33 -8.20 5.16
N GLU A 314 10.64 -7.94 5.11
CA GLU A 314 11.56 -8.23 6.22
C GLU A 314 11.21 -7.41 7.48
N GLU A 315 10.86 -6.13 7.33
CA GLU A 315 10.38 -5.29 8.42
C GLU A 315 9.12 -5.88 9.07
N ASP A 316 8.11 -6.26 8.28
CA ASP A 316 6.87 -6.79 8.81
C ASP A 316 7.05 -8.18 9.41
N ARG A 317 7.89 -9.04 8.82
CA ARG A 317 8.28 -10.31 9.43
C ARG A 317 8.81 -10.08 10.85
N ARG A 318 9.82 -9.20 10.98
CA ARG A 318 10.53 -8.97 12.25
C ARG A 318 9.72 -8.20 13.27
N LEU A 319 9.05 -7.11 12.85
CA LEU A 319 8.38 -6.18 13.76
C LEU A 319 6.93 -6.56 14.04
N LEU A 320 6.33 -7.43 13.23
CA LEU A 320 4.94 -7.85 13.37
C LEU A 320 4.85 -9.35 13.62
N PHE A 321 5.29 -10.19 12.68
CA PHE A 321 4.97 -11.62 12.72
C PHE A 321 5.77 -12.40 13.75
N ASP A 322 7.07 -12.15 13.90
CA ASP A 322 7.89 -12.76 14.96
C ASP A 322 7.33 -12.44 16.34
N LYS A 323 7.00 -11.16 16.58
CA LYS A 323 6.40 -10.71 17.83
C LYS A 323 5.03 -11.31 18.10
N LEU A 324 4.20 -11.47 17.06
CA LEU A 324 2.92 -12.16 17.18
C LEU A 324 3.10 -13.63 17.56
N LEU A 325 4.11 -14.31 16.99
CA LEU A 325 4.46 -15.69 17.32
C LEU A 325 4.94 -15.83 18.77
N GLU A 326 5.60 -14.80 19.30
CA GLU A 326 6.00 -14.70 20.71
C GLU A 326 4.84 -14.33 21.65
N GLY A 327 3.64 -14.04 21.12
CA GLY A 327 2.45 -13.65 21.88
C GLY A 327 2.39 -12.17 22.27
N GLU A 328 3.30 -11.34 21.75
CA GLU A 328 3.29 -9.90 22.02
C GLU A 328 2.14 -9.17 21.31
N ASN A 329 1.68 -8.08 21.91
CA ASN A 329 0.72 -7.18 21.26
C ASN A 329 1.47 -6.16 20.39
N VAL A 330 1.12 -6.12 19.11
CA VAL A 330 1.78 -5.30 18.09
C VAL A 330 0.85 -4.21 17.57
N LYS A 331 1.41 -3.02 17.32
CA LYS A 331 0.70 -1.89 16.72
C LYS A 331 1.12 -1.71 15.27
N ILE A 332 0.13 -1.59 14.39
CA ILE A 332 0.34 -1.43 12.94
C ILE A 332 0.14 0.04 12.58
N GLY A 333 1.25 0.77 12.43
CA GLY A 333 1.29 2.23 12.22
C GLY A 333 1.48 2.66 10.77
N TYR A 334 0.86 1.97 9.80
CA TYR A 334 1.02 2.35 8.40
C TYR A 334 0.15 3.57 8.06
N PRO A 335 0.71 4.64 7.47
CA PRO A 335 -0.07 5.82 7.11
C PRO A 335 -1.01 5.52 5.96
N ILE A 336 -2.32 5.57 6.21
CA ILE A 336 -3.34 5.39 5.17
C ILE A 336 -3.74 6.76 4.65
N ASN A 337 -3.45 7.02 3.38
CA ASN A 337 -3.92 8.21 2.67
C ASN A 337 -5.07 7.81 1.74
N LEU A 338 -6.25 7.69 2.32
CA LEU A 338 -7.49 7.33 1.64
C LEU A 338 -8.57 8.34 2.01
N ASP A 339 -9.21 8.93 1.00
CA ASP A 339 -10.38 9.78 1.12
C ASP A 339 -11.38 9.46 0.00
N GLU A 340 -12.56 10.09 0.06
CA GLU A 340 -13.62 9.90 -0.94
C GLU A 340 -13.15 10.31 -2.34
N GLU A 341 -12.31 11.34 -2.46
CA GLU A 341 -11.81 11.84 -3.73
C GLU A 341 -10.84 10.85 -4.41
N LYS A 342 -9.95 10.22 -3.65
CA LYS A 342 -9.05 9.16 -4.13
C LYS A 342 -9.84 7.95 -4.61
N ILE A 343 -10.94 7.58 -3.94
CA ILE A 343 -11.83 6.49 -4.39
C ILE A 343 -12.47 6.84 -5.73
N ILE A 344 -12.99 8.06 -5.89
CA ILE A 344 -13.64 8.52 -7.12
C ILE A 344 -12.63 8.57 -8.29
N LYS A 345 -11.43 9.10 -8.06
CA LYS A 345 -10.38 9.23 -9.09
C LYS A 345 -9.73 7.91 -9.47
N SER A 346 -9.79 6.91 -8.59
CA SER A 346 -9.20 5.59 -8.83
C SER A 346 -9.96 4.86 -9.93
N LYS A 347 -9.21 4.27 -10.87
CA LYS A 347 -9.77 3.55 -12.02
C LYS A 347 -9.72 2.05 -11.81
N ILE A 348 -10.82 1.37 -12.14
CA ILE A 348 -10.88 -0.10 -12.08
C ILE A 348 -9.99 -0.79 -13.11
N SER A 349 -9.61 -0.08 -14.18
CA SER A 349 -8.66 -0.56 -15.19
C SER A 349 -7.23 -0.68 -14.66
N ASN A 350 -6.88 0.09 -13.61
CA ASN A 350 -5.52 0.12 -13.08
C ASN A 350 -5.38 -0.98 -12.02
N LYS A 351 -4.45 -1.92 -12.24
CA LYS A 351 -4.11 -2.94 -11.25
C LYS A 351 -3.42 -2.28 -10.06
N SER A 352 -4.18 -1.92 -9.03
CA SER A 352 -3.71 -1.27 -7.81
C SER A 352 -4.16 -2.03 -6.56
N ALA A 353 -3.44 -1.84 -5.45
CA ALA A 353 -3.80 -2.44 -4.17
C ALA A 353 -5.17 -1.98 -3.68
N LEU A 354 -5.52 -0.70 -3.90
CA LEU A 354 -6.84 -0.16 -3.54
C LEU A 354 -7.98 -0.82 -4.33
N ARG A 355 -7.81 -1.03 -5.65
CA ARG A 355 -8.78 -1.78 -6.47
C ARG A 355 -8.99 -3.19 -5.93
N ASN A 356 -7.89 -3.88 -5.64
CA ASN A 356 -7.93 -5.26 -5.16
C ASN A 356 -8.53 -5.36 -3.74
N ALA A 357 -8.24 -4.40 -2.87
CA ALA A 357 -8.88 -4.26 -1.56
C ALA A 357 -10.40 -4.02 -1.70
N PHE A 358 -10.82 -3.19 -2.66
CA PHE A 358 -12.23 -2.96 -2.95
C PHE A 358 -12.95 -4.23 -3.40
N PHE A 359 -12.33 -5.04 -4.28
CA PHE A 359 -12.88 -6.34 -4.66
C PHE A 359 -12.99 -7.31 -3.50
N CYS A 360 -11.95 -7.40 -2.66
CA CYS A 360 -11.97 -8.20 -1.44
C CYS A 360 -13.11 -7.80 -0.51
N MET A 361 -13.30 -6.49 -0.30
CA MET A 361 -14.36 -5.93 0.54
C MET A 361 -15.74 -6.34 0.01
N LEU A 362 -15.99 -6.12 -1.28
CA LEU A 362 -17.26 -6.50 -1.90
C LEU A 362 -17.48 -8.02 -1.84
N ALA A 363 -16.43 -8.83 -2.03
CA ALA A 363 -16.52 -10.28 -1.97
C ALA A 363 -16.92 -10.80 -0.58
N ILE A 364 -16.43 -10.17 0.50
CA ILE A 364 -16.84 -10.48 1.89
C ILE A 364 -18.31 -10.14 2.13
N ARG A 365 -18.84 -9.13 1.43
CA ARG A 365 -20.25 -8.72 1.54
C ARG A 365 -21.21 -9.58 0.72
N HIS A 366 -20.71 -10.61 0.03
CA HIS A 366 -21.49 -11.56 -0.76
C HIS A 366 -22.45 -10.90 -1.76
N PRO A 367 -21.94 -10.38 -2.89
CA PRO A 367 -22.75 -9.72 -3.91
C PRO A 367 -23.92 -10.59 -4.37
N ARG A 368 -25.06 -9.96 -4.62
CA ARG A 368 -26.30 -10.63 -4.99
C ARG A 368 -26.81 -10.14 -6.33
N HIS A 369 -27.54 -11.02 -7.00
CA HIS A 369 -28.18 -10.73 -8.28
C HIS A 369 -29.29 -9.69 -8.11
N PHE A 370 -29.29 -8.61 -8.89
CA PHE A 370 -30.25 -7.52 -8.73
C PHE A 370 -31.72 -7.94 -8.95
N LYS A 371 -31.97 -8.82 -9.92
CA LYS A 371 -33.33 -9.33 -10.23
C LYS A 371 -33.84 -10.47 -9.31
N THR A 372 -32.98 -11.38 -8.86
CA THR A 372 -33.40 -12.61 -8.16
C THR A 372 -32.95 -12.68 -6.70
N ASN A 373 -32.13 -11.72 -6.25
CA ASN A 373 -31.45 -11.72 -4.96
C ASN A 373 -30.56 -12.95 -4.68
N ASN A 374 -30.37 -13.84 -5.66
CA ASN A 374 -29.54 -15.02 -5.51
C ASN A 374 -28.06 -14.63 -5.40
N MET A 375 -27.34 -15.35 -4.55
CA MET A 375 -25.88 -15.26 -4.51
C MET A 375 -25.31 -15.95 -5.75
N PHE A 376 -24.23 -15.40 -6.29
CA PHE A 376 -23.47 -16.02 -7.37
C PHE A 376 -22.00 -16.18 -6.96
N ALA A 377 -21.36 -17.23 -7.48
CA ALA A 377 -19.96 -17.49 -7.17
C ALA A 377 -19.06 -16.45 -7.85
N LEU A 378 -18.16 -15.86 -7.07
CA LEU A 378 -17.06 -15.04 -7.58
C LEU A 378 -15.89 -15.95 -7.95
N ASP A 379 -16.11 -16.84 -8.92
CA ASP A 379 -15.10 -17.79 -9.39
C ASP A 379 -14.28 -17.23 -10.55
N TYR A 380 -13.22 -17.95 -10.94
CA TYR A 380 -12.37 -17.53 -12.05
C TYR A 380 -13.13 -17.30 -13.36
N SER A 381 -14.24 -18.02 -13.64
CA SER A 381 -15.00 -17.86 -14.88
C SER A 381 -15.76 -16.54 -14.94
N LEU A 382 -16.31 -16.10 -13.81
CA LEU A 382 -16.92 -14.78 -13.68
C LEU A 382 -15.85 -13.67 -13.61
N CYS A 383 -14.71 -13.99 -12.99
CA CYS A 383 -13.73 -13.00 -12.60
C CYS A 383 -12.55 -12.81 -13.58
N SER A 384 -12.27 -13.77 -14.45
CA SER A 384 -11.20 -13.68 -15.47
C SER A 384 -11.45 -12.55 -16.47
N ASP A 385 -12.72 -12.17 -16.63
CA ASP A 385 -13.18 -11.09 -17.50
C ASP A 385 -12.97 -9.68 -16.90
N PHE A 386 -12.57 -9.54 -15.63
CA PHE A 386 -12.36 -8.23 -14.99
C PHE A 386 -11.13 -7.44 -15.48
N ASN A 387 -10.30 -8.04 -16.33
CA ASN A 387 -9.29 -7.31 -17.09
C ASN A 387 -9.88 -6.57 -18.30
N SER A 388 -11.18 -6.77 -18.61
CA SER A 388 -11.93 -5.97 -19.56
C SER A 388 -12.69 -4.87 -18.79
N PRO A 389 -12.15 -3.65 -18.69
CA PRO A 389 -12.75 -2.55 -17.94
C PRO A 389 -14.09 -2.05 -18.52
N GLU A 390 -14.71 -2.78 -19.46
CA GLU A 390 -16.01 -2.45 -20.06
C GLU A 390 -17.19 -3.17 -19.39
N LYS A 391 -16.93 -4.23 -18.61
CA LYS A 391 -17.98 -5.06 -18.03
C LYS A 391 -18.22 -4.67 -16.56
N HIS A 392 -19.48 -4.61 -16.15
CA HIS A 392 -19.93 -4.41 -14.76
C HIS A 392 -19.92 -2.98 -14.17
N HIS A 393 -20.50 -2.03 -14.90
CA HIS A 393 -20.72 -0.66 -14.42
C HIS A 393 -22.18 -0.46 -14.01
N ILE A 394 -22.40 0.31 -12.94
CA ILE A 394 -23.76 0.73 -12.57
C ILE A 394 -24.28 1.70 -13.61
N PHE A 395 -23.55 2.77 -13.91
CA PHE A 395 -23.84 3.64 -15.04
C PHE A 395 -23.12 3.08 -16.27
N PRO A 396 -23.84 2.55 -17.28
CA PRO A 396 -23.20 1.94 -18.44
C PRO A 396 -22.37 2.95 -19.23
N ARG A 397 -21.28 2.48 -19.83
CA ARG A 397 -20.34 3.34 -20.56
C ARG A 397 -21.00 4.09 -21.71
N HIS A 398 -21.87 3.43 -22.48
CA HIS A 398 -22.58 4.06 -23.60
C HIS A 398 -23.46 5.24 -23.12
N PHE A 399 -24.16 5.05 -21.99
CA PHE A 399 -24.94 6.10 -21.34
C PHE A 399 -24.06 7.29 -20.92
N LEU A 400 -22.92 7.04 -20.27
CA LEU A 400 -22.02 8.11 -19.83
C LEU A 400 -21.40 8.88 -21.01
N ARG A 401 -20.98 8.19 -22.07
CA ARG A 401 -20.42 8.81 -23.28
C ARG A 401 -21.45 9.67 -24.01
N LYS A 402 -22.70 9.18 -24.14
CA LYS A 402 -23.80 9.94 -24.76
C LYS A 402 -24.09 11.24 -24.00
N ASN A 403 -24.03 11.21 -22.67
CA ASN A 403 -24.28 12.36 -21.80
C ASN A 403 -23.02 13.19 -21.48
N LYS A 404 -21.86 12.85 -22.06
CA LYS A 404 -20.57 13.55 -21.88
C LYS A 404 -20.13 13.63 -20.41
N PHE A 405 -20.37 12.58 -19.63
CA PHE A 405 -19.85 12.46 -18.26
C PHE A 405 -18.48 11.77 -18.26
N ASP A 406 -17.52 12.36 -17.55
CA ASP A 406 -16.20 11.76 -17.30
C ASP A 406 -16.25 10.73 -16.16
N GLY A 407 -15.28 9.83 -16.12
CA GLY A 407 -15.12 8.88 -15.01
C GLY A 407 -15.79 7.53 -15.23
N GLU A 408 -15.95 7.09 -16.48
CA GLU A 408 -16.56 5.80 -16.84
C GLU A 408 -15.95 4.60 -16.07
N TYR A 409 -14.63 4.60 -15.88
CA TYR A 409 -13.89 3.56 -15.16
C TYR A 409 -13.70 3.82 -13.66
N SER A 410 -14.42 4.77 -13.07
CA SER A 410 -14.30 5.05 -11.63
C SER A 410 -14.57 3.78 -10.82
N LEU A 411 -13.74 3.53 -9.82
CA LEU A 411 -13.91 2.40 -8.90
C LEU A 411 -15.30 2.44 -8.23
N ALA A 412 -15.81 3.63 -7.91
CA ALA A 412 -17.14 3.80 -7.34
C ALA A 412 -18.29 3.50 -8.33
N ASN A 413 -18.04 3.43 -9.64
CA ASN A 413 -19.03 3.02 -10.65
C ASN A 413 -19.07 1.50 -10.89
N PHE A 414 -18.12 0.75 -10.35
CA PHE A 414 -18.05 -0.70 -10.55
C PHE A 414 -19.02 -1.46 -9.63
N CYS A 415 -19.53 -2.60 -10.10
CA CYS A 415 -20.28 -3.56 -9.28
C CYS A 415 -19.99 -4.99 -9.78
N PHE A 416 -20.32 -6.01 -9.00
CA PHE A 416 -20.35 -7.38 -9.48
C PHE A 416 -21.76 -7.71 -9.97
N ILE A 417 -21.86 -8.12 -11.24
CA ILE A 417 -23.11 -8.62 -11.84
C ILE A 417 -22.78 -9.79 -12.77
N PRO A 418 -23.61 -10.83 -12.84
CA PRO A 418 -23.40 -11.92 -13.79
C PRO A 418 -23.44 -11.47 -15.25
N ALA A 419 -22.84 -12.26 -16.14
CA ALA A 419 -22.75 -11.92 -17.57
C ALA A 419 -24.12 -11.84 -18.25
N GLU A 420 -25.11 -12.61 -17.81
CA GLU A 420 -26.48 -12.52 -18.33
C GLU A 420 -27.15 -11.20 -17.94
N LEU A 421 -27.05 -10.78 -16.67
CA LEU A 421 -27.63 -9.53 -16.18
C LEU A 421 -26.96 -8.31 -16.82
N ASN A 422 -25.65 -8.37 -17.04
CA ASN A 422 -24.91 -7.34 -17.77
C ASN A 422 -25.40 -7.21 -19.23
N LYS A 423 -25.84 -8.31 -19.87
CA LYS A 423 -26.46 -8.30 -21.21
C LYS A 423 -27.93 -7.88 -21.20
N GLU A 424 -28.62 -7.96 -20.08
CA GLU A 424 -29.98 -7.43 -19.93
C GLU A 424 -29.96 -5.90 -19.73
N ILE A 425 -28.97 -5.40 -18.97
CA ILE A 425 -28.79 -3.97 -18.69
C ILE A 425 -28.33 -3.20 -19.95
N LEU A 426 -27.35 -3.73 -20.70
CA LEU A 426 -26.76 -3.07 -21.89
C LEU A 426 -26.41 -1.59 -21.67
N ASP A 427 -27.18 -0.69 -22.28
CA ASP A 427 -27.03 0.76 -22.20
C ASP A 427 -28.22 1.46 -21.52
N LYS A 428 -29.12 0.70 -20.89
CA LYS A 428 -30.23 1.24 -20.09
C LYS A 428 -29.70 2.14 -18.98
N SER A 429 -30.43 3.21 -18.68
CA SER A 429 -30.03 4.12 -17.59
C SER A 429 -30.33 3.49 -16.23
N PRO A 430 -29.53 3.76 -15.18
CA PRO A 430 -29.78 3.27 -13.83
C PRO A 430 -31.19 3.54 -13.32
N SER A 431 -31.77 4.71 -13.62
CA SER A 431 -33.16 5.00 -13.23
C SER A 431 -34.16 4.00 -13.81
N ASP A 432 -33.95 3.55 -15.05
CA ASP A 432 -34.90 2.69 -15.76
C ASP A 432 -34.82 1.25 -15.26
N TYR A 433 -33.62 0.66 -15.25
CA TYR A 433 -33.47 -0.75 -14.90
C TYR A 433 -33.52 -0.98 -13.37
N PHE A 434 -33.14 0.00 -12.53
CA PHE A 434 -33.37 -0.13 -11.08
C PHE A 434 -34.86 -0.10 -10.76
N ALA A 435 -35.65 0.75 -11.42
CA ALA A 435 -37.11 0.80 -11.21
C ALA A 435 -37.82 -0.46 -11.74
N GLU A 436 -37.27 -1.11 -12.77
CA GLU A 436 -37.70 -2.42 -13.26
C GLU A 436 -37.43 -3.50 -12.19
N TYR A 437 -36.19 -3.63 -11.72
CA TYR A 437 -35.82 -4.65 -10.74
C TYR A 437 -36.41 -4.41 -9.35
N GLU A 438 -36.66 -3.17 -8.93
CA GLU A 438 -37.36 -2.87 -7.67
C GLU A 438 -38.78 -3.45 -7.65
N LYS A 439 -39.44 -3.53 -8.81
CA LYS A 439 -40.78 -4.13 -8.93
C LYS A 439 -40.74 -5.66 -8.98
N GLU A 440 -39.71 -6.22 -9.60
CA GLU A 440 -39.57 -7.66 -9.79
C GLU A 440 -38.96 -8.36 -8.56
N ASN A 441 -38.10 -7.69 -7.80
CA ASN A 441 -37.36 -8.23 -6.67
C ASN A 441 -37.78 -7.55 -5.34
N PRO A 442 -38.57 -8.24 -4.49
CA PRO A 442 -38.94 -7.72 -3.16
C PRO A 442 -37.75 -7.37 -2.26
N ASP A 443 -36.61 -8.06 -2.45
CA ASP A 443 -35.39 -7.89 -1.67
C ASP A 443 -34.33 -7.05 -2.42
N PHE A 444 -34.75 -6.24 -3.39
CA PHE A 444 -33.84 -5.44 -4.23
C PHE A 444 -32.89 -4.57 -3.39
N LYS A 445 -33.40 -3.98 -2.30
CA LYS A 445 -32.62 -3.14 -1.40
C LYS A 445 -31.45 -3.89 -0.75
N ASP A 446 -31.65 -5.15 -0.38
CA ASP A 446 -30.60 -5.98 0.22
C ASP A 446 -29.51 -6.30 -0.80
N ALA A 447 -29.90 -6.56 -2.06
CA ALA A 447 -28.95 -6.79 -3.15
C ALA A 447 -28.07 -5.55 -3.43
N LEU A 448 -28.64 -4.35 -3.32
CA LEU A 448 -27.91 -3.09 -3.44
C LEU A 448 -26.99 -2.83 -2.24
N GLU A 449 -27.47 -3.08 -1.01
CA GLU A 449 -26.69 -2.88 0.22
C GLU A 449 -25.48 -3.82 0.30
N ALA A 450 -25.60 -5.05 -0.21
CA ALA A 450 -24.48 -5.98 -0.34
C ALA A 450 -23.31 -5.38 -1.13
N GLN A 451 -23.59 -4.50 -2.10
CA GLN A 451 -22.60 -3.87 -2.97
C GLN A 451 -22.34 -2.38 -2.68
N LEU A 452 -22.80 -1.90 -1.52
CA LEU A 452 -22.70 -0.50 -1.07
C LEU A 452 -23.32 0.48 -2.08
N ILE A 453 -24.47 0.12 -2.64
CA ILE A 453 -25.24 0.97 -3.54
C ILE A 453 -26.43 1.53 -2.76
N ILE A 454 -26.57 2.86 -2.76
CA ILE A 454 -27.68 3.55 -2.10
C ILE A 454 -28.65 3.99 -3.20
N TYR A 455 -29.90 3.51 -3.11
CA TYR A 455 -30.94 3.89 -4.06
C TYR A 455 -31.64 5.17 -3.63
N ASP A 456 -31.06 6.31 -4.01
CA ASP A 456 -31.52 7.65 -3.70
C ASP A 456 -31.84 8.46 -4.98
N ASP A 457 -32.10 9.76 -4.80
CA ASP A 457 -32.39 10.68 -5.90
C ASP A 457 -31.25 10.79 -6.93
N SER A 458 -30.01 10.44 -6.56
CA SER A 458 -28.90 10.45 -7.51
C SER A 458 -29.05 9.37 -8.57
N ILE A 459 -29.55 8.18 -8.21
CA ILE A 459 -29.83 7.11 -9.17
C ILE A 459 -31.15 7.37 -9.90
N LYS A 460 -32.21 7.77 -9.18
CA LYS A 460 -33.53 8.04 -9.78
C LYS A 460 -33.50 9.15 -10.83
N ASN A 461 -32.64 10.15 -10.64
CA ASN A 461 -32.47 11.25 -11.58
C ASN A 461 -31.21 11.12 -12.46
N ASN A 462 -30.55 9.95 -12.48
CA ASN A 462 -29.29 9.69 -13.21
C ASN A 462 -28.18 10.74 -12.98
N SER A 463 -28.11 11.31 -11.79
CA SER A 463 -27.14 12.34 -11.39
C SER A 463 -25.80 11.70 -11.02
N TYR A 464 -24.99 11.39 -12.05
CA TYR A 464 -23.76 10.60 -11.93
C TYR A 464 -22.73 11.13 -10.92
N LYS A 465 -22.50 12.45 -10.89
CA LYS A 465 -21.51 13.06 -9.97
C LYS A 465 -21.92 12.91 -8.50
N GLU A 466 -23.20 13.08 -8.20
CA GLU A 466 -23.71 12.92 -6.83
C GLU A 466 -23.72 11.44 -6.43
N PHE A 467 -24.09 10.55 -7.36
CA PHE A 467 -23.98 9.10 -7.15
C PHE A 467 -22.55 8.68 -6.77
N LEU A 468 -21.52 9.16 -7.50
CA LEU A 468 -20.13 8.85 -7.20
C LEU A 468 -19.71 9.30 -5.81
N LYS A 469 -20.14 10.49 -5.36
CA LYS A 469 -19.86 10.99 -4.00
C LYS A 469 -20.53 10.12 -2.95
N THR A 470 -21.85 9.89 -3.07
CA THR A 470 -22.61 9.08 -2.12
C THR A 470 -22.02 7.67 -1.99
N ARG A 471 -21.67 7.05 -3.13
CA ARG A 471 -21.08 5.71 -3.14
C ARG A 471 -19.65 5.68 -2.63
N ALA A 472 -18.82 6.66 -2.98
CA ALA A 472 -17.46 6.77 -2.44
C ALA A 472 -17.45 6.92 -0.92
N LYS A 473 -18.40 7.68 -0.35
CA LYS A 473 -18.60 7.79 1.10
C LYS A 473 -19.00 6.46 1.73
N ALA A 474 -19.91 5.71 1.10
CA ALA A 474 -20.30 4.37 1.58
C ALA A 474 -19.10 3.39 1.56
N ILE A 475 -18.31 3.38 0.48
CA ILE A 475 -17.09 2.59 0.35
C ILE A 475 -16.06 2.99 1.40
N PHE A 476 -15.83 4.30 1.59
CA PHE A 476 -14.91 4.82 2.59
C PHE A 476 -15.30 4.36 4.00
N ASN A 477 -16.58 4.48 4.36
CA ASN A 477 -17.08 4.03 5.66
C ASN A 477 -16.90 2.53 5.87
N GLU A 478 -17.09 1.72 4.83
CA GLU A 478 -16.87 0.28 4.93
C GLU A 478 -15.39 -0.08 5.08
N PHE A 479 -14.48 0.60 4.38
CA PHE A 479 -13.05 0.44 4.63
C PHE A 479 -12.68 0.85 6.06
N GLN A 480 -13.24 1.94 6.58
CA GLN A 480 -13.04 2.33 7.99
C GLN A 480 -13.56 1.25 8.95
N ARG A 481 -14.69 0.60 8.65
CA ARG A 481 -15.22 -0.51 9.45
C ARG A 481 -14.28 -1.72 9.41
N LEU A 482 -13.75 -2.08 8.24
CA LEU A 482 -12.82 -3.20 8.04
C LEU A 482 -11.45 -2.98 8.69
N LEU A 483 -11.00 -1.72 8.75
CA LEU A 483 -9.83 -1.31 9.54
C LEU A 483 -10.05 -1.37 11.05
N GLY A 484 -11.25 -1.78 11.49
CA GLY A 484 -11.72 -1.74 12.87
C GLY A 484 -12.57 -0.50 13.12
N SER A 485 -13.79 -0.72 13.62
CA SER A 485 -14.79 0.31 13.93
C SER A 485 -14.19 1.55 14.59
N LYS A 486 -14.67 2.73 14.21
CA LYS A 486 -14.27 4.06 14.70
C LYS A 486 -13.95 4.11 16.21
N ILE A 487 -14.64 3.33 17.04
CA ILE A 487 -14.46 3.25 18.49
C ILE A 487 -13.21 2.46 18.92
N LEU A 488 -12.79 1.41 18.21
CA LEU A 488 -11.53 0.70 18.48
C LEU A 488 -10.30 1.56 18.11
N GLN A 489 -10.44 2.44 17.12
CA GLN A 489 -9.39 3.42 16.78
C GLN A 489 -9.32 4.59 17.77
N ILE A 490 -10.47 5.06 18.30
CA ILE A 490 -10.49 6.08 19.37
C ILE A 490 -10.06 5.46 20.70
N ALA A 491 -10.39 4.20 20.99
CA ALA A 491 -9.88 3.47 22.15
C ALA A 491 -8.37 3.19 22.04
N GLY A 492 -7.86 2.90 20.85
CA GLY A 492 -6.43 2.68 20.63
C GLY A 492 -5.56 3.96 20.72
N SER A 493 -6.15 5.14 20.53
CA SER A 493 -5.43 6.42 20.50
C SER A 493 -5.76 7.37 21.65
N ASN A 494 -6.98 7.33 22.20
CA ASN A 494 -7.38 8.09 23.40
C ASN A 494 -8.73 7.57 24.01
N MET A 495 -8.70 6.48 24.79
CA MET A 495 -9.89 5.89 25.44
C MET A 495 -10.72 6.89 26.24
N ASN A 496 -10.05 7.85 26.91
CA ASN A 496 -10.72 8.89 27.69
C ASN A 496 -11.65 9.73 26.81
N LYS A 497 -11.21 10.09 25.61
CA LYS A 497 -11.99 10.93 24.68
C LYS A 497 -13.26 10.23 24.19
N ALA A 498 -13.21 8.92 23.92
CA ALA A 498 -14.40 8.15 23.56
C ALA A 498 -15.42 8.08 24.70
N LEU A 499 -14.93 7.87 25.93
CA LEU A 499 -15.79 7.84 27.12
C LEU A 499 -16.44 9.21 27.36
N ASP A 500 -15.67 10.29 27.25
CA ASP A 500 -16.14 11.66 27.41
C ASP A 500 -17.18 12.05 26.34
N GLU A 501 -17.00 11.61 25.10
CA GLU A 501 -17.96 11.84 24.01
C GLU A 501 -19.31 11.17 24.29
N ILE A 502 -19.31 9.91 24.76
CA ILE A 502 -20.55 9.20 25.12
C ILE A 502 -21.20 9.84 26.35
N GLU A 503 -20.42 10.24 27.36
CA GLU A 503 -20.95 10.99 28.52
C GLU A 503 -21.64 12.28 28.09
N LEU A 504 -21.05 13.05 27.15
CA LEU A 504 -21.64 14.28 26.61
C LEU A 504 -22.95 14.01 25.84
N LEU A 505 -22.96 13.00 24.96
CA LEU A 505 -24.15 12.66 24.18
C LEU A 505 -25.30 12.17 25.06
N LEU A 506 -25.01 11.46 26.15
CA LEU A 506 -26.00 11.04 27.13
C LEU A 506 -26.61 12.25 27.87
N ARG A 507 -25.79 13.23 28.26
CA ARG A 507 -26.27 14.47 28.89
C ARG A 507 -27.19 15.24 27.94
N SER A 508 -26.75 15.43 26.69
CA SER A 508 -27.51 16.15 25.68
C SER A 508 -28.84 15.45 25.35
N LEU A 509 -28.83 14.11 25.25
CA LEU A 509 -30.07 13.33 25.08
C LEU A 509 -31.07 13.60 26.21
N ILE A 510 -30.60 13.52 27.47
CA ILE A 510 -31.46 13.69 28.64
C ILE A 510 -32.01 15.11 28.72
N ASP A 511 -31.15 16.13 28.56
CA ASP A 511 -31.56 17.53 28.63
C ASP A 511 -32.59 17.85 27.53
N LYS A 512 -32.31 17.51 26.26
CA LYS A 512 -33.22 17.78 25.14
C LYS A 512 -34.55 17.06 25.30
N THR A 513 -34.53 15.77 25.62
CA THR A 513 -35.77 14.98 25.73
C THR A 513 -36.66 15.50 26.85
N LEU A 514 -36.08 15.86 28.00
CA LEU A 514 -36.85 16.38 29.14
C LEU A 514 -37.29 17.84 28.90
N LEU A 515 -36.47 18.67 28.27
CA LEU A 515 -36.81 20.04 27.93
C LEU A 515 -37.94 20.13 26.90
N GLU A 516 -37.94 19.27 25.88
CA GLU A 516 -38.99 19.20 24.87
C GLU A 516 -40.33 18.70 25.43
N LYS A 517 -40.30 17.70 26.33
CA LYS A 517 -41.51 17.01 26.80
C LYS A 517 -42.08 17.56 28.10
N ILE A 518 -41.25 18.15 28.96
CA ILE A 518 -41.62 18.62 30.30
C ILE A 518 -41.45 20.14 30.45
N GLY A 519 -40.56 20.76 29.67
CA GLY A 519 -40.32 22.20 29.68
C GLY A 519 -39.13 22.65 30.56
N LYS A 520 -38.90 23.96 30.64
CA LYS A 520 -37.71 24.56 31.28
C LYS A 520 -37.56 24.26 32.78
N ASP A 521 -38.65 23.87 33.45
CA ASP A 521 -38.66 23.53 34.87
C ASP A 521 -38.51 22.02 35.15
N TYR A 522 -38.10 21.22 34.16
CA TYR A 522 -37.94 19.77 34.35
C TYR A 522 -36.96 19.44 35.49
N TRP A 523 -35.96 20.29 35.71
CA TRP A 523 -34.99 20.11 36.78
C TRP A 523 -35.65 20.09 38.16
N SER A 524 -36.61 20.98 38.43
CA SER A 524 -37.29 21.08 39.73
C SER A 524 -38.39 20.03 39.91
N THR A 525 -39.01 19.57 38.83
CA THR A 525 -40.19 18.70 38.86
C THR A 525 -39.87 17.21 38.66
N SER A 526 -38.89 16.89 37.81
CA SER A 526 -38.75 15.54 37.24
C SER A 526 -37.53 14.76 37.73
N ILE A 527 -36.45 15.47 38.08
CA ILE A 527 -35.23 14.85 38.61
C ILE A 527 -35.45 14.35 40.05
N PRO A 528 -35.06 13.10 40.38
CA PRO A 528 -35.13 12.54 41.73
C PRO A 528 -34.47 13.41 42.82
N SER A 529 -35.05 13.41 44.03
CA SER A 529 -34.58 14.25 45.15
C SER A 529 -33.18 13.88 45.64
N ASP A 530 -32.83 12.60 45.60
CA ASP A 530 -31.51 12.06 45.93
C ASP A 530 -30.43 12.52 44.94
N ILE A 531 -30.74 12.55 43.64
CA ILE A 531 -29.82 13.06 42.61
C ILE A 531 -29.65 14.59 42.75
N LYS A 532 -30.73 15.32 43.03
CA LYS A 532 -30.69 16.78 43.27
C LYS A 532 -29.74 17.16 44.42
N ILE A 533 -29.81 16.43 45.53
CA ILE A 533 -28.96 16.69 46.70
C ILE A 533 -27.48 16.48 46.32
N LYS A 534 -27.15 15.38 45.65
CA LYS A 534 -25.77 15.10 45.20
C LYS A 534 -25.24 16.15 44.23
N VAL A 535 -26.05 16.60 43.27
CA VAL A 535 -25.67 17.65 42.32
C VAL A 535 -25.48 18.98 43.04
N GLN A 536 -26.31 19.32 44.03
CA GLN A 536 -26.15 20.52 44.84
C GLN A 536 -24.85 20.52 45.67
N GLU A 537 -24.46 19.36 46.21
CA GLU A 537 -23.20 19.21 46.94
C GLU A 537 -21.99 19.38 46.01
N LYS A 538 -21.94 18.66 44.88
CA LYS A 538 -20.86 18.77 43.89
C LYS A 538 -20.79 20.16 43.23
N GLY A 539 -21.95 20.79 42.98
CA GLY A 539 -22.03 22.15 42.45
C GLY A 539 -21.50 23.20 43.43
N LYS A 540 -21.80 23.07 44.74
CA LYS A 540 -21.22 23.94 45.78
C LYS A 540 -19.70 23.81 45.85
N GLU A 541 -19.16 22.60 45.69
CA GLU A 541 -17.71 22.39 45.62
C GLU A 541 -17.08 23.00 44.36
N HIS A 542 -17.76 22.92 43.22
CA HIS A 542 -17.31 23.53 41.97
C HIS A 542 -17.27 25.06 42.04
N LEU A 543 -18.28 25.68 42.66
CA LEU A 543 -18.35 27.13 42.85
C LEU A 543 -17.34 27.63 43.90
N LYS A 544 -17.00 26.82 44.91
CA LYS A 544 -15.89 27.11 45.83
C LYS A 544 -14.53 27.17 45.11
N LYS A 545 -14.35 26.38 44.05
CA LYS A 545 -13.12 26.35 43.24
C LYS A 545 -13.11 27.40 42.12
N ASN A 546 -14.25 27.99 41.79
CA ASN A 546 -14.41 29.02 40.75
C ASN A 546 -15.22 30.22 41.28
N PRO A 547 -14.59 31.13 42.04
CA PRO A 547 -15.28 32.22 42.75
C PRO A 547 -15.99 33.26 41.86
N SER A 548 -15.71 33.25 40.56
CA SER A 548 -16.26 34.17 39.56
C SER A 548 -17.59 33.72 38.95
N LYS A 549 -18.07 32.51 39.25
CA LYS A 549 -19.35 31.98 38.76
C LYS A 549 -20.37 31.84 39.89
N THR A 550 -21.64 32.05 39.59
CA THR A 550 -22.77 31.86 40.52
C THR A 550 -23.69 30.74 40.03
N TRP A 551 -24.59 30.26 40.90
CA TRP A 551 -25.59 29.24 40.54
C TRP A 551 -26.52 29.69 39.39
N LEU A 552 -26.65 31.00 39.16
CA LEU A 552 -27.45 31.55 38.06
C LEU A 552 -26.75 31.44 36.70
N ASP A 553 -25.44 31.19 36.68
CA ASP A 553 -24.62 31.09 35.47
C ASP A 553 -24.51 29.64 34.95
N LEU A 554 -25.12 28.67 35.63
CA LEU A 554 -25.10 27.25 35.26
C LEU A 554 -26.39 26.88 34.55
N SER A 555 -26.27 26.27 33.37
CA SER A 555 -27.40 25.71 32.63
C SER A 555 -27.91 24.41 33.26
N THR A 556 -29.10 23.95 32.81
CA THR A 556 -29.62 22.62 33.17
C THR A 556 -28.72 21.50 32.67
N GLU A 557 -28.07 21.69 31.52
CA GLU A 557 -27.06 20.78 30.97
C GLU A 557 -25.78 20.75 31.81
N ASP A 558 -25.30 21.90 32.29
CA ASP A 558 -24.17 21.98 33.23
C ASP A 558 -24.48 21.23 34.53
N SER A 559 -25.74 21.28 34.96
CA SER A 559 -26.20 20.58 36.15
C SER A 559 -26.19 19.05 35.97
N LEU A 560 -26.50 18.55 34.77
CA LEU A 560 -26.31 17.13 34.41
C LEU A 560 -24.82 16.74 34.35
N GLY A 561 -23.91 17.70 34.16
CA GLY A 561 -22.46 17.51 34.22
C GLY A 561 -21.95 17.04 35.58
N PHE A 562 -22.71 17.28 36.67
CA PHE A 562 -22.36 16.83 38.03
C PHE A 562 -22.91 15.43 38.39
N CYS A 563 -23.73 14.83 37.53
CA CYS A 563 -24.29 13.50 37.72
C CYS A 563 -23.27 12.39 37.42
N ASP A 564 -23.37 11.26 38.11
CA ASP A 564 -22.58 10.06 37.81
C ASP A 564 -23.26 9.18 36.74
N ILE A 565 -22.53 8.23 36.14
CA ILE A 565 -23.05 7.37 35.05
C ILE A 565 -24.36 6.66 35.42
N MET A 566 -24.49 6.21 36.67
CA MET A 566 -25.70 5.52 37.14
C MET A 566 -26.86 6.49 37.39
N ASP A 567 -26.58 7.77 37.67
CA ASP A 567 -27.63 8.78 37.84
C ASP A 567 -28.34 9.01 36.48
N TYR A 568 -27.62 8.99 35.36
CA TYR A 568 -28.22 9.04 34.02
C TYR A 568 -29.17 7.86 33.76
N SER A 569 -28.72 6.63 34.12
CA SER A 569 -29.57 5.44 34.01
C SER A 569 -30.85 5.58 34.84
N ASN A 570 -30.74 6.04 36.08
CA ASN A 570 -31.89 6.22 36.97
C ASN A 570 -32.88 7.27 36.45
N ILE A 571 -32.38 8.37 35.86
CA ILE A 571 -33.23 9.40 35.23
C ILE A 571 -33.97 8.80 34.02
N ILE A 572 -33.27 8.07 33.16
CA ILE A 572 -33.85 7.42 31.97
C ILE A 572 -34.91 6.38 32.35
N LEU A 573 -34.62 5.54 33.34
CA LEU A 573 -35.54 4.47 33.78
C LEU A 573 -36.78 5.02 34.48
N LYS A 574 -36.65 6.09 35.26
CA LYS A 574 -37.78 6.77 35.90
C LYS A 574 -38.74 7.38 34.86
N HIS A 575 -38.20 7.88 33.76
CA HIS A 575 -38.95 8.51 32.66
C HIS A 575 -38.99 7.62 31.41
N TRP A 576 -39.06 6.29 31.60
CA TRP A 576 -38.88 5.32 30.51
C TRP A 576 -39.75 5.58 29.28
N GLN A 577 -41.00 6.00 29.48
CA GLN A 577 -41.94 6.28 28.39
C GLN A 577 -41.42 7.35 27.40
N LEU A 578 -40.50 8.22 27.83
CA LEU A 578 -39.88 9.23 26.98
C LEU A 578 -38.64 8.72 26.24
N PHE A 579 -38.02 7.64 26.70
CA PHE A 579 -36.74 7.12 26.20
C PHE A 579 -36.85 5.72 25.56
N GLU A 580 -38.04 5.11 25.58
CA GLU A 580 -38.31 3.78 25.04
C GLU A 580 -38.04 3.67 23.53
N GLU A 581 -38.37 4.71 22.75
CA GLU A 581 -38.07 4.73 21.32
C GLU A 581 -36.56 4.70 21.03
N THR A 582 -35.76 5.31 21.91
CA THR A 582 -34.30 5.41 21.76
C THR A 582 -33.60 4.12 22.19
N PHE A 583 -33.97 3.55 23.34
CA PHE A 583 -33.22 2.44 23.95
C PHE A 583 -33.91 1.07 23.83
N ARG A 584 -35.21 1.02 23.50
CA ARG A 584 -36.04 -0.17 23.24
C ARG A 584 -36.25 -1.15 24.39
N SER A 585 -35.30 -1.32 25.32
CA SER A 585 -35.38 -2.29 26.43
C SER A 585 -34.77 -1.76 27.72
N LYS A 586 -35.55 -1.80 28.81
CA LYS A 586 -35.08 -1.43 30.17
C LYS A 586 -33.93 -2.32 30.65
N PHE A 587 -34.02 -3.62 30.38
CA PHE A 587 -33.02 -4.59 30.81
C PHE A 587 -31.66 -4.36 30.14
N GLU A 588 -31.65 -4.08 28.83
CA GLU A 588 -30.39 -3.77 28.14
C GLU A 588 -29.82 -2.43 28.60
N VAL A 589 -30.66 -1.42 28.90
CA VAL A 589 -30.19 -0.14 29.48
C VAL A 589 -29.45 -0.40 30.79
N GLU A 590 -30.07 -1.06 31.76
CA GLU A 590 -29.44 -1.35 33.05
C GLU A 590 -28.11 -2.10 32.89
N LYS A 591 -28.11 -3.15 32.06
CA LYS A 591 -26.92 -3.96 31.77
C LYS A 591 -25.78 -3.15 31.14
N ARG A 592 -26.09 -2.32 30.13
CA ARG A 592 -25.09 -1.56 29.37
C ARG A 592 -24.54 -0.37 30.17
N PHE A 593 -25.37 0.27 31.00
CA PHE A 593 -24.90 1.32 31.91
C PHE A 593 -23.96 0.79 33.00
N VAL A 594 -24.21 -0.42 33.53
CA VAL A 594 -23.29 -1.07 34.48
C VAL A 594 -21.96 -1.38 33.81
N ALA A 595 -21.98 -2.02 32.64
CA ALA A 595 -20.78 -2.34 31.87
C ALA A 595 -19.97 -1.07 31.50
N PHE A 596 -20.66 0.00 31.10
CA PHE A 596 -20.03 1.29 30.80
C PHE A 596 -19.44 1.96 32.04
N LYS A 597 -20.12 1.92 33.20
CA LYS A 597 -19.61 2.45 34.47
C LYS A 597 -18.31 1.75 34.87
N ASP A 598 -18.32 0.42 34.87
CA ASP A 598 -17.19 -0.38 35.34
C ASP A 598 -15.99 -0.21 34.41
N PHE A 599 -16.23 -0.17 33.10
CA PHE A 599 -15.19 0.10 32.10
C PHE A 599 -14.63 1.52 32.21
N ARG A 600 -15.49 2.55 32.27
CA ARG A 600 -15.09 3.95 32.43
C ARG A 600 -14.27 4.16 33.70
N ASN A 601 -14.68 3.58 34.82
CA ASN A 601 -13.96 3.71 36.08
C ASN A 601 -12.60 3.01 36.03
N ALA A 602 -12.50 1.87 35.35
CA ALA A 602 -11.22 1.22 35.15
C ALA A 602 -10.27 2.07 34.31
N VAL A 603 -10.76 2.69 33.24
CA VAL A 603 -9.97 3.58 32.36
C VAL A 603 -9.59 4.90 33.05
N LYS A 604 -10.53 5.65 33.64
CA LYS A 604 -10.25 6.97 34.26
C LYS A 604 -9.45 6.89 35.57
N HIS A 605 -9.49 5.76 36.27
CA HIS A 605 -8.70 5.54 37.50
C HIS A 605 -7.48 4.62 37.28
N ASN A 606 -7.14 4.32 36.02
CA ASN A 606 -5.99 3.52 35.61
C ASN A 606 -5.89 2.17 36.35
N ARG A 607 -7.03 1.48 36.51
CA ARG A 607 -7.12 0.15 37.15
C ARG A 607 -6.87 -0.95 36.12
N GLU A 608 -6.51 -2.14 36.59
CA GLU A 608 -6.27 -3.30 35.73
C GLU A 608 -7.56 -3.73 35.01
N ILE A 609 -7.53 -3.75 33.67
CA ILE A 609 -8.66 -4.09 32.82
C ILE A 609 -8.49 -5.54 32.35
N ASN A 610 -9.32 -6.45 32.87
CA ASN A 610 -9.33 -7.83 32.39
C ASN A 610 -10.07 -7.94 31.04
N ALA A 611 -9.82 -9.03 30.30
CA ALA A 611 -10.39 -9.24 28.96
C ALA A 611 -11.92 -9.30 28.91
N VAL A 612 -12.58 -9.65 30.02
CA VAL A 612 -14.05 -9.68 30.12
C VAL A 612 -14.59 -8.25 30.24
N LEU A 613 -14.05 -7.47 31.18
CA LEU A 613 -14.40 -6.06 31.39
C LEU A 613 -14.13 -5.20 30.15
N GLN A 614 -13.04 -5.47 29.43
CA GLN A 614 -12.74 -4.79 28.18
C GLN A 614 -13.81 -5.05 27.12
N ARG A 615 -14.17 -6.32 26.90
CA ARG A 615 -15.18 -6.70 25.89
C ARG A 615 -16.58 -6.20 26.25
N ASP A 616 -16.94 -6.26 27.53
CA ASP A 616 -18.23 -5.75 28.00
C ASP A 616 -18.30 -4.21 27.88
N GLY A 617 -17.20 -3.52 28.16
CA GLY A 617 -17.05 -2.08 27.98
C GLY A 617 -17.11 -1.64 26.52
N GLU A 618 -16.40 -2.33 25.64
CA GLU A 618 -16.43 -2.11 24.19
C GLU A 618 -17.83 -2.36 23.60
N ALA A 619 -18.49 -3.43 24.04
CA ALA A 619 -19.86 -3.73 23.63
C ALA A 619 -20.86 -2.68 24.14
N ALA A 620 -20.65 -2.13 25.35
CA ALA A 620 -21.46 -1.03 25.87
C ALA A 620 -21.25 0.26 25.07
N LEU A 621 -20.00 0.62 24.76
CA LEU A 621 -19.66 1.79 23.94
C LEU A 621 -20.29 1.74 22.55
N GLU A 622 -20.18 0.60 21.88
CA GLU A 622 -20.78 0.39 20.56
C GLU A 622 -22.31 0.52 20.63
N TRP A 623 -22.93 -0.08 21.65
CA TRP A 623 -24.37 0.00 21.85
C TRP A 623 -24.85 1.44 22.08
N PHE A 624 -24.18 2.20 22.95
CA PHE A 624 -24.50 3.62 23.16
C PHE A 624 -24.30 4.45 21.90
N SER A 625 -23.25 4.18 21.12
CA SER A 625 -23.02 4.91 19.87
C SER A 625 -24.15 4.71 18.86
N GLN A 626 -24.69 3.50 18.79
CA GLN A 626 -25.83 3.19 17.93
C GLN A 626 -27.13 3.82 18.45
N ALA A 627 -27.40 3.73 19.75
CA ALA A 627 -28.58 4.31 20.37
C ALA A 627 -28.59 5.85 20.29
N LEU A 628 -27.42 6.50 20.36
CA LEU A 628 -27.27 7.96 20.38
C LEU A 628 -27.00 8.57 19.00
N LYS A 629 -27.11 7.80 17.92
CA LYS A 629 -26.76 8.23 16.56
C LYS A 629 -27.58 9.44 16.08
N SER A 630 -28.86 9.51 16.45
CA SER A 630 -29.75 10.64 16.11
C SER A 630 -29.34 11.93 16.81
N ILE A 631 -29.09 11.85 18.12
CA ILE A 631 -28.61 12.99 18.93
C ILE A 631 -27.23 13.44 18.49
N LYS A 632 -26.32 12.51 18.18
CA LYS A 632 -24.99 12.83 17.66
C LYS A 632 -25.07 13.67 16.38
N LYS A 633 -26.01 13.36 15.48
CA LYS A 633 -26.23 14.16 14.28
C LYS A 633 -26.72 15.57 14.62
N GLN A 634 -27.68 15.70 15.53
CA GLN A 634 -28.22 16.99 15.97
C GLN A 634 -27.19 17.86 16.70
N VAL A 635 -26.38 17.27 17.59
CA VAL A 635 -25.30 17.98 18.31
C VAL A 635 -24.19 18.42 17.34
N ILE A 636 -23.92 17.65 16.29
CA ILE A 636 -22.99 18.07 15.23
C ILE A 636 -23.61 19.22 14.40
N ASP A 637 -24.87 19.11 14.01
CA ASP A 637 -25.58 20.12 13.22
C ASP A 637 -25.73 21.46 13.99
N GLU A 638 -25.95 21.44 15.31
CA GLU A 638 -25.99 22.65 16.17
C GLU A 638 -24.62 23.28 16.39
N ASN A 639 -23.56 22.47 16.44
CA ASN A 639 -22.18 22.95 16.48
C ASN A 639 -21.73 23.51 15.12
N ASP A 640 -22.25 23.00 14.01
CA ASP A 640 -21.96 23.54 12.66
C ASP A 640 -22.70 24.86 12.38
N ILE A 641 -23.84 25.13 13.04
CA ILE A 641 -24.53 26.43 12.96
C ILE A 641 -23.87 27.50 13.85
N SER A 642 -23.11 27.10 14.88
CA SER A 642 -22.49 28.02 15.84
C SER A 642 -20.95 28.06 15.83
N SER A 643 -20.25 27.22 15.05
CA SER A 643 -18.79 27.23 15.00
C SER A 643 -18.23 27.02 13.59
N GLY A 644 -18.05 28.12 12.87
CA GLY A 644 -17.02 28.18 11.84
C GLY A 644 -15.64 28.00 12.49
N HIS A 645 -14.89 27.03 11.97
CA HIS A 645 -13.49 26.66 12.29
C HIS A 645 -13.30 25.82 13.56
N SER A 646 -12.88 24.56 13.34
CA SER A 646 -12.18 23.74 14.33
C SER A 646 -10.94 24.50 14.85
N ILE A 647 -11.01 24.98 16.08
CA ILE A 647 -9.87 25.58 16.79
C ILE A 647 -9.08 24.44 17.43
N THR A 648 -8.05 23.96 16.75
CA THR A 648 -6.90 23.39 17.46
C THR A 648 -6.20 24.56 18.16
N PRO A 649 -6.03 24.54 19.49
CA PRO A 649 -5.45 25.67 20.20
C PRO A 649 -4.01 25.92 19.73
N CYS A 650 -3.60 27.17 19.80
CA CYS A 650 -2.26 27.59 19.47
C CYS A 650 -1.24 26.91 20.40
N GLU A 651 -0.13 26.42 19.83
CA GLU A 651 0.99 25.84 20.58
C GLU A 651 1.57 26.92 21.53
N PRO A 652 1.72 26.63 22.84
CA PRO A 652 2.44 27.49 23.76
C PRO A 652 3.88 27.76 23.30
N GLU A 653 4.42 28.93 23.66
CA GLU A 653 5.80 29.29 23.29
C GLU A 653 6.83 28.33 23.87
N GLU A 654 6.62 27.85 25.08
CA GLU A 654 7.49 26.89 25.78
C GLU A 654 7.57 25.56 25.03
N ASP A 655 6.43 25.04 24.57
CA ASP A 655 6.34 23.80 23.78
C ASP A 655 7.02 23.96 22.42
N THR A 656 6.84 25.13 21.80
CA THR A 656 7.49 25.47 20.52
C THR A 656 9.02 25.48 20.69
N ILE A 657 9.54 26.09 21.76
CA ILE A 657 10.98 26.15 22.07
C ILE A 657 11.55 24.75 22.35
N ALA A 658 10.81 23.90 23.07
CA ALA A 658 11.23 22.54 23.38
C ALA A 658 11.34 21.64 22.13
N ARG A 659 10.50 21.88 21.12
CA ARG A 659 10.44 21.09 19.89
C ARG A 659 11.51 21.47 18.85
N VAL A 660 11.83 22.76 18.72
CA VAL A 660 12.72 23.24 17.65
C VAL A 660 14.20 23.01 17.98
N LYS A 661 15.01 22.75 16.94
CA LYS A 661 16.41 22.33 17.07
C LYS A 661 17.42 23.45 16.79
N SER A 662 17.08 24.41 15.93
CA SER A 662 17.97 25.54 15.59
C SER A 662 17.94 26.65 16.65
N GLU A 663 19.11 27.14 17.05
CA GLU A 663 19.25 28.26 18.00
C GLU A 663 18.61 29.55 17.48
N PHE A 664 18.69 29.81 16.17
CA PHE A 664 17.97 30.92 15.55
C PHE A 664 16.46 30.78 15.74
N VAL A 665 15.91 29.59 15.47
CA VAL A 665 14.46 29.37 15.58
C VAL A 665 13.98 29.50 17.02
N LYS A 666 14.73 28.97 17.99
CA LYS A 666 14.43 29.14 19.43
C LYS A 666 14.36 30.62 19.82
N LYS A 667 15.31 31.43 19.33
CA LYS A 667 15.34 32.88 19.57
C LYS A 667 14.19 33.60 18.84
N ALA A 668 13.86 33.17 17.62
CA ALA A 668 12.79 33.73 16.81
C ALA A 668 11.40 33.62 17.45
N VAL A 669 11.16 32.58 18.26
CA VAL A 669 9.89 32.42 19.01
C VAL A 669 9.55 33.65 19.84
N ARG A 670 10.56 34.28 20.46
CA ARG A 670 10.41 35.49 21.29
C ARG A 670 10.71 36.78 20.53
N SER A 671 11.73 36.79 19.67
CA SER A 671 12.19 38.02 19.02
C SER A 671 11.22 38.58 17.98
N ILE A 672 10.39 37.75 17.33
CA ILE A 672 9.40 38.21 16.35
C ILE A 672 8.22 38.92 17.04
N PRO A 673 7.57 38.34 18.08
CA PRO A 673 6.58 39.05 18.88
C PRO A 673 7.12 40.35 19.51
N ASP A 674 8.30 40.30 20.14
CA ASP A 674 8.92 41.47 20.79
C ASP A 674 9.19 42.61 19.80
N TRP A 675 9.64 42.26 18.58
CA TRP A 675 9.84 43.23 17.50
C TRP A 675 8.53 43.94 17.13
N VAL A 676 7.46 43.18 16.93
CA VAL A 676 6.17 43.74 16.53
C VAL A 676 5.59 44.61 17.64
N GLU A 677 5.64 44.15 18.89
CA GLU A 677 5.15 44.95 20.03
C GLU A 677 5.94 46.26 20.21
N LYS A 678 7.26 46.23 20.00
CA LYS A 678 8.13 47.41 20.16
C LYS A 678 7.96 48.44 19.04
N GLU A 679 7.91 48.01 17.78
CA GLU A 679 7.86 48.93 16.63
C GLU A 679 6.44 49.40 16.29
N TYR A 680 5.40 48.61 16.63
CA TYR A 680 4.04 48.83 16.14
C TYR A 680 2.98 49.03 17.24
N LYS A 681 3.40 49.31 18.48
CA LYS A 681 2.56 49.44 19.70
C LYS A 681 1.26 50.25 19.57
N ASN A 682 1.23 51.26 18.69
CA ASN A 682 0.09 52.18 18.49
C ASN A 682 -0.51 52.08 17.06
N SER A 683 -0.19 51.03 16.30
CA SER A 683 -0.65 50.83 14.93
C SER A 683 -1.73 49.73 14.85
N ARG A 684 -2.35 49.55 13.67
CA ARG A 684 -3.24 48.41 13.41
C ARG A 684 -2.50 47.09 13.15
N VAL A 685 -1.18 47.01 13.38
CA VAL A 685 -0.40 45.79 13.14
C VAL A 685 -0.39 44.90 14.38
N ASN A 686 -0.81 43.64 14.24
CA ASN A 686 -0.81 42.67 15.33
C ASN A 686 -0.43 41.25 14.85
N ILE A 687 -0.01 40.41 15.80
CA ILE A 687 0.17 38.97 15.57
C ILE A 687 -1.03 38.24 16.15
N THR A 688 -1.63 37.37 15.34
CA THR A 688 -2.70 36.46 15.77
C THR A 688 -2.23 35.01 15.68
N GLY A 689 -2.63 34.19 16.67
CA GLY A 689 -2.29 32.77 16.72
C GLY A 689 -3.23 31.92 15.85
N GLY A 690 -2.67 30.89 15.22
CA GLY A 690 -3.39 29.86 14.48
C GLY A 690 -3.31 28.49 15.14
N VAL A 691 -3.56 27.44 14.35
CA VAL A 691 -3.40 26.04 14.76
C VAL A 691 -1.91 25.72 14.96
N SER A 692 -1.53 25.09 16.08
CA SER A 692 -0.12 24.76 16.40
C SER A 692 0.76 26.02 16.46
N SER A 693 1.97 26.00 15.89
CA SER A 693 2.92 27.12 15.87
C SER A 693 2.63 28.17 14.78
N TYR A 694 1.43 28.14 14.19
CA TYR A 694 1.04 29.08 13.13
C TYR A 694 0.82 30.48 13.70
N ARG A 695 1.36 31.47 13.01
CA ARG A 695 1.26 32.88 13.36
C ARG A 695 0.93 33.69 12.11
N TYR A 696 0.10 34.71 12.32
CA TYR A 696 -0.33 35.63 11.27
C TYR A 696 -0.01 37.06 11.72
N LEU A 697 0.84 37.75 10.98
CA LEU A 697 1.04 39.19 11.10
C LEU A 697 0.03 39.90 10.20
N LYS A 698 -0.85 40.69 10.80
CA LYS A 698 -1.92 41.40 10.10
C LYS A 698 -1.82 42.91 10.31
N GLN A 699 -2.28 43.69 9.34
CA GLN A 699 -2.53 45.12 9.47
C GLN A 699 -4.04 45.37 9.34
N GLY A 700 -4.73 45.58 10.46
CA GLY A 700 -6.20 45.50 10.50
C GLY A 700 -6.66 44.07 10.19
N ASP A 701 -7.50 43.92 9.17
CA ASP A 701 -8.00 42.60 8.71
C ASP A 701 -7.14 41.96 7.62
N GLU A 702 -6.17 42.71 7.05
CA GLU A 702 -5.33 42.23 5.95
C GLU A 702 -4.11 41.43 6.45
N LEU A 703 -3.93 40.23 5.90
CA LEU A 703 -2.78 39.36 6.20
C LEU A 703 -1.54 39.81 5.43
N MET A 704 -0.47 40.11 6.17
CA MET A 704 0.80 40.55 5.59
C MET A 704 1.81 39.42 5.49
N LEU A 705 2.00 38.70 6.59
CA LEU A 705 2.94 37.60 6.71
C LEU A 705 2.31 36.45 7.49
N PHE A 706 2.27 35.28 6.88
CA PHE A 706 2.03 34.04 7.58
C PHE A 706 3.36 33.37 7.91
N TYR A 707 3.54 32.84 9.12
CA TYR A 707 4.76 32.13 9.47
C TYR A 707 4.52 31.03 10.51
N TYR A 708 5.42 30.04 10.54
CA TYR A 708 5.44 29.02 11.59
C TYR A 708 6.86 28.51 11.86
N TYR A 709 7.05 27.93 13.04
CA TYR A 709 8.35 27.49 13.54
C TYR A 709 8.60 26.00 13.22
N ALA A 710 9.38 25.73 12.17
CA ALA A 710 9.85 24.38 11.83
C ALA A 710 11.09 24.00 12.67
N ASN A 711 11.55 22.75 12.59
CA ASN A 711 12.64 22.28 13.46
C ASN A 711 13.94 23.07 13.27
N ASN A 712 14.29 23.46 12.04
CA ASN A 712 15.59 24.07 11.73
C ASN A 712 15.49 25.48 11.13
N TRP A 713 14.30 25.93 10.73
CA TRP A 713 14.07 27.22 10.09
C TRP A 713 12.70 27.79 10.46
N VAL A 714 12.50 29.09 10.21
CA VAL A 714 11.16 29.70 10.25
C VAL A 714 10.61 29.70 8.83
N TYR A 715 9.46 29.10 8.63
CA TYR A 715 8.76 29.17 7.35
C TYR A 715 7.98 30.47 7.30
N GLY A 716 8.09 31.22 6.20
CA GLY A 716 7.34 32.45 5.96
C GLY A 716 6.60 32.44 4.61
N GLU A 717 5.44 33.08 4.57
CA GLU A 717 4.67 33.35 3.36
C GLU A 717 4.19 34.81 3.37
N LEU A 718 4.78 35.64 2.51
CA LEU A 718 4.34 37.01 2.29
C LEU A 718 3.14 37.03 1.35
N GLN A 719 2.16 37.87 1.67
CA GLN A 719 1.02 38.14 0.80
C GLN A 719 1.28 39.40 -0.04
N PHE A 720 0.68 39.49 -1.22
CA PHE A 720 0.76 40.66 -2.11
C PHE A 720 2.19 41.12 -2.44
N THR A 721 3.14 40.19 -2.54
CA THR A 721 4.55 40.49 -2.83
C THR A 721 4.72 41.11 -4.23
N THR A 722 5.38 42.27 -4.28
CA THR A 722 5.68 42.97 -5.53
C THR A 722 6.89 42.37 -6.25
N THR A 723 7.06 42.71 -7.52
CA THR A 723 8.24 42.27 -8.31
C THR A 723 9.56 42.77 -7.71
N GLU A 724 9.55 43.95 -7.08
CA GLU A 724 10.72 44.55 -6.41
C GLU A 724 11.07 43.81 -5.12
N GLU A 725 10.06 43.49 -4.30
CA GLU A 725 10.24 42.68 -3.09
C GLU A 725 10.68 41.25 -3.42
N MET A 726 10.15 40.65 -4.49
CA MET A 726 10.58 39.35 -4.99
C MET A 726 12.06 39.35 -5.38
N LYS A 727 12.54 40.43 -6.02
CA LYS A 727 13.96 40.58 -6.36
C LYS A 727 14.82 40.72 -5.11
N LEU A 728 14.36 41.53 -4.14
CA LEU A 728 15.05 41.72 -2.87
C LEU A 728 15.19 40.40 -2.08
N LEU A 729 14.14 39.57 -2.04
CA LEU A 729 14.18 38.25 -1.41
C LEU A 729 15.21 37.33 -2.07
N LYS A 730 15.25 37.30 -3.40
CA LYS A 730 16.20 36.47 -4.17
C LYS A 730 17.65 36.90 -4.01
N GLU A 731 17.90 38.20 -3.81
CA GLU A 731 19.26 38.75 -3.67
C GLU A 731 19.80 38.63 -2.24
N LYS A 732 18.93 38.72 -1.22
CA LYS A 732 19.36 38.87 0.18
C LYS A 732 19.09 37.68 1.10
N LEU A 733 18.20 36.75 0.73
CA LEU A 733 18.01 35.54 1.54
C LEU A 733 19.19 34.59 1.41
N SER A 734 19.54 33.95 2.53
CA SER A 734 20.64 32.99 2.61
C SER A 734 20.37 31.70 1.81
N ASP A 735 19.10 31.35 1.60
CA ASP A 735 18.68 30.28 0.69
C ASP A 735 17.64 30.80 -0.32
N PRO A 736 18.10 31.38 -1.45
CA PRO A 736 17.21 31.84 -2.52
C PRO A 736 16.42 30.70 -3.20
N THR A 737 16.87 29.45 -3.06
CA THR A 737 16.18 28.30 -3.66
C THR A 737 14.91 27.90 -2.89
N SER A 738 14.78 28.36 -1.63
CA SER A 738 13.56 28.20 -0.84
C SER A 738 12.39 29.07 -1.32
N ILE A 739 12.66 30.05 -2.20
CA ILE A 739 11.66 31.01 -2.64
C ILE A 739 10.72 30.37 -3.66
N PHE A 740 9.43 30.28 -3.31
CA PHE A 740 8.41 29.71 -4.18
C PHE A 740 7.21 30.64 -4.30
N ASP A 741 6.90 31.07 -5.53
CA ASP A 741 5.70 31.84 -5.85
C ASP A 741 4.52 30.88 -6.09
N ARG A 742 3.59 30.84 -5.13
CA ARG A 742 2.44 29.94 -5.15
C ARG A 742 1.37 30.39 -6.14
N HIS A 743 1.24 31.70 -6.33
CA HIS A 743 0.20 32.30 -7.16
C HIS A 743 0.73 33.62 -7.74
N ALA A 744 1.36 33.53 -8.90
CA ALA A 744 1.97 34.66 -9.61
C ALA A 744 1.02 35.87 -9.82
N SER A 745 -0.30 35.65 -9.84
CA SER A 745 -1.30 36.71 -9.97
C SER A 745 -1.76 37.35 -8.64
N ARG A 746 -1.42 36.77 -7.49
CA ARG A 746 -1.80 37.25 -6.13
C ARG A 746 -0.60 37.59 -5.25
N GLY A 747 0.62 37.36 -5.72
CA GLY A 747 1.87 37.69 -5.00
C GLY A 747 2.02 36.91 -3.68
N GLN A 748 1.70 35.62 -3.65
CA GLN A 748 1.86 34.78 -2.46
C GLN A 748 3.19 34.04 -2.51
N VAL A 749 4.18 34.52 -1.75
CA VAL A 749 5.58 34.09 -1.88
C VAL A 749 6.05 33.43 -0.61
N ARG A 750 6.48 32.18 -0.74
CA ARG A 750 6.99 31.33 0.35
C ARG A 750 8.49 31.35 0.39
N PHE A 751 9.07 31.25 1.58
CA PHE A 751 10.52 31.22 1.80
C PHE A 751 10.86 30.63 3.16
N HIS A 752 12.13 30.28 3.35
CA HIS A 752 12.69 29.86 4.64
C HIS A 752 13.63 30.92 5.19
N LEU A 753 13.50 31.20 6.50
CA LEU A 753 14.45 32.02 7.25
C LEU A 753 15.36 31.10 8.04
N LEU A 754 16.66 31.18 7.78
CA LEU A 754 17.67 30.32 8.40
C LEU A 754 18.45 31.05 9.50
N ASN A 755 18.50 32.39 9.44
CA ASN A 755 19.23 33.22 10.39
C ASN A 755 18.60 34.62 10.59
N GLU A 756 19.20 35.41 11.48
CA GLU A 756 18.71 36.77 11.82
C GLU A 756 18.83 37.74 10.63
N ALA A 757 19.81 37.56 9.74
CA ALA A 757 19.95 38.40 8.55
C ALA A 757 18.76 38.20 7.59
N ASP A 758 18.32 36.95 7.40
CA ASP A 758 17.11 36.64 6.62
C ASP A 758 15.87 37.30 7.25
N LEU A 759 15.76 37.27 8.59
CA LEU A 759 14.65 37.88 9.30
C LEU A 759 14.64 39.42 9.13
N GLU A 760 15.79 40.10 9.17
CA GLU A 760 15.86 41.54 8.93
C GLU A 760 15.39 41.94 7.53
N VAL A 761 15.65 41.13 6.49
CA VAL A 761 15.11 41.37 5.14
C VAL A 761 13.59 41.40 5.16
N ILE A 762 12.95 40.49 5.92
CA ILE A 762 11.48 40.48 6.06
C ILE A 762 11.00 41.68 6.88
N LYS A 763 11.70 42.05 7.96
CA LYS A 763 11.35 43.25 8.74
C LYS A 763 11.39 44.49 7.88
N ASP A 764 12.38 44.65 7.01
CA ASP A 764 12.49 45.79 6.11
C ASP A 764 11.35 45.85 5.10
N ILE A 765 10.95 44.71 4.54
CA ILE A 765 9.77 44.62 3.66
C ILE A 765 8.52 45.05 4.43
N ILE A 766 8.27 44.49 5.63
CA ILE A 766 7.10 44.87 6.44
C ILE A 766 7.13 46.34 6.85
N ARG A 767 8.28 46.89 7.25
CA ARG A 767 8.46 48.32 7.56
C ARG A 767 8.13 49.20 6.35
N SER A 768 8.48 48.77 5.14
CA SER A 768 8.16 49.53 3.92
C SER A 768 6.66 49.55 3.60
N ARG A 769 5.95 48.46 3.92
CA ARG A 769 4.51 48.33 3.65
C ARG A 769 3.62 49.01 4.68
N VAL A 770 4.08 49.14 5.92
CA VAL A 770 3.33 49.74 7.04
C VAL A 770 3.51 51.27 7.12
N LYS A 771 4.45 51.84 6.34
CA LYS A 771 4.77 53.28 6.33
C LYS A 771 3.63 54.19 5.88
#